data_AF-I5ATA0-F1
#
_entry.id   AF-I5ATA0-F1
#
_cell.length_a   1.000
_cell.length_b   1.000
_cell.length_c   1.000
_cell.angle_alpha   90.00
_cell.angle_beta   90.00
_cell.angle_gamma   90.00
#
_symmetry.space_group_name_H-M   'P 1'
#
loop_
_entity.id
_entity.type
_entity.pdbx_description
1 polymer ?
#
loop_
_entity_poly.entity_id
_entity_poly.type
_entity_poly.pdbx_seq_one_letter_code
_entity_poly.pdbx_strand_id
1 'polypeptide(L)'
;MVVSAVSAVAMTAGSIAAMPVTAQAATKDYAKALKLSLYFYDANQCGPDTTGNGLSWRSACHNYDAQASLDSAVGLDRTAKSIIRSRNGGKNTVDLSGGYHDAGDHIKSAMTMGFSCVSLAWAYYSYKDVFDKTGSTDHAKYIMREMSDYFMKATYLDGNNNVAALCYLVSDSGDHVYWQSPENQTYHRPTYWATPSHPSADTAGEMAAGLAGTSLAFKDSDPSYASKCLKYAKALRDFAKKYPFTSTEGIGDMYKSDSQADDIAWADLWCHLAEGKMSSYHPIAYDGSYGGSYDGWLYSWNKVWGGYAALLSQLGYSAYTTVVKNDADRLLKNPQSGRYYVVGDSWGASRYSCIWQLYSLKYAEKSGDKQYVRNAQGQMDYLLGDNPTGTSFVIGYGNKYPLQPHHRAANQSKGVAEHILYGTLVGGPKDETGIYDDYWESYQCTEPALDYQACFVLAASALCKATGQTDASGADAVIRSAKEFNTGANFGGGSTPSQPTATPRPTATPKPTATQRPTQAPSNPTATPKPSQGQTSTIQDGWYYIKNVNSQKYLTVAGNYAYAAANIEIGSGNGAQGQKWYLENRSDGYFTLKSGLGSYNIDIAYGKDENEANIQIYNQHGGDAQQFKALAVNGASNTYVIATKCSNTTKVFDVYGRRTADGTNVMQWQYTGAANQQWIFEPVNGQSAQPTARPTSRPTATPKPTATQKPADPTKAPQTSGKGMDLDYSINDWGSGYQVSLKVKNMGNTAVSSWTLKLKKSDINVASSWNVTIKESGEYYVITPLSWNSNIPAGGSVEFGICGSGHPSSSIGYTFS
;
A
#
# COMPACT_ATOMS: atom_id res chain seq x y z
N MET A 1 -29.91 34.09 94.73
CA MET A 1 -30.82 33.56 93.70
C MET A 1 -30.06 33.53 92.38
N VAL A 2 -30.36 32.58 91.49
CA VAL A 2 -29.63 32.39 90.23
C VAL A 2 -30.28 33.20 89.11
N VAL A 3 -29.47 33.78 88.22
CA VAL A 3 -29.91 34.36 86.94
C VAL A 3 -29.10 33.69 85.83
N SER A 4 -29.79 33.28 84.77
CA SER A 4 -29.20 32.49 83.68
C SER A 4 -28.40 33.36 82.70
N ALA A 5 -27.30 32.81 82.18
CA ALA A 5 -26.63 33.30 80.98
C ALA A 5 -26.21 32.10 80.12
N VAL A 6 -26.39 32.19 78.80
CA VAL A 6 -26.01 31.13 77.84
C VAL A 6 -24.58 31.36 77.38
N SER A 7 -23.76 30.30 77.40
CA SER A 7 -22.38 30.34 76.90
C SER A 7 -22.25 29.58 75.59
N ALA A 8 -21.64 30.20 74.58
CA ALA A 8 -21.33 29.56 73.31
C ALA A 8 -20.05 28.71 73.42
N VAL A 9 -20.04 27.54 72.77
CA VAL A 9 -18.85 26.68 72.66
C VAL A 9 -18.17 26.93 71.33
N ALA A 10 -16.93 27.43 71.36
CA ALA A 10 -16.05 27.46 70.20
C ALA A 10 -15.20 26.18 70.18
N MET A 11 -15.31 25.38 69.11
CA MET A 11 -14.39 24.27 68.86
C MET A 11 -13.24 24.72 67.96
N THR A 12 -12.01 24.60 68.44
CA THR A 12 -10.79 24.80 67.65
C THR A 12 -10.41 23.50 66.92
N ALA A 13 -10.61 23.46 65.60
CA ALA A 13 -10.15 22.35 64.77
C ALA A 13 -8.62 22.42 64.59
N GLY A 14 -7.90 21.41 65.08
CA GLY A 14 -6.46 21.28 64.86
C GLY A 14 -6.16 20.68 63.49
N SER A 15 -5.61 21.48 62.58
CA SER A 15 -5.26 21.05 61.22
C SER A 15 -4.09 20.07 61.22
N ILE A 16 -4.37 18.75 61.18
CA ILE A 16 -3.36 17.74 60.86
C ILE A 16 -3.01 17.88 59.38
N ALA A 17 -1.80 18.33 59.07
CA ALA A 17 -1.31 18.44 57.71
C ALA A 17 -1.03 17.04 57.13
N ALA A 18 -2.00 16.48 56.42
CA ALA A 18 -1.79 15.28 55.63
C ALA A 18 -0.80 15.56 54.50
N MET A 19 0.42 15.04 54.61
CA MET A 19 1.37 15.07 53.49
C MET A 19 0.78 14.23 52.34
N PRO A 20 0.66 14.80 51.12
CA PRO A 20 0.18 14.04 49.98
C PRO A 20 1.23 12.99 49.60
N VAL A 21 0.96 11.72 49.89
CA VAL A 21 1.70 10.61 49.31
C VAL A 21 1.33 10.57 47.83
N THR A 22 2.11 11.24 47.00
CA THR A 22 2.07 11.09 45.55
C THR A 22 2.40 9.65 45.22
N ALA A 23 1.38 8.85 44.89
CA ALA A 23 1.59 7.51 44.38
C ALA A 23 2.44 7.63 43.10
N GLN A 24 3.67 7.11 43.14
CA GLN A 24 4.50 6.97 41.96
C GLN A 24 3.69 6.16 40.93
N ALA A 25 3.40 6.75 39.76
CA ALA A 25 2.76 6.01 38.69
C ALA A 25 3.61 4.77 38.38
N ALA A 26 2.98 3.59 38.36
CA ALA A 26 3.70 2.35 38.13
C ALA A 26 4.35 2.39 36.74
N THR A 27 5.68 2.32 36.71
CA THR A 27 6.45 2.33 35.46
C THR A 27 5.97 1.22 34.55
N LYS A 28 5.73 1.54 33.27
CA LYS A 28 5.33 0.55 32.28
C LYS A 28 6.45 -0.47 32.09
N ASP A 29 6.08 -1.68 31.67
CA ASP A 29 6.95 -2.83 31.47
C ASP A 29 7.40 -2.88 30.01
N TYR A 30 8.49 -2.18 29.70
CA TYR A 30 9.07 -2.09 28.36
C TYR A 30 9.67 -3.43 27.93
N ALA A 31 10.16 -4.25 28.87
CA ALA A 31 10.74 -5.56 28.60
C ALA A 31 9.67 -6.56 28.13
N LYS A 32 8.47 -6.55 28.74
CA LYS A 32 7.30 -7.26 28.22
C LYS A 32 6.88 -6.76 26.84
N ALA A 33 6.81 -5.44 26.66
CA ALA A 33 6.37 -4.87 25.40
C ALA A 33 7.32 -5.25 24.24
N LEU A 34 8.63 -5.17 24.48
CA LEU A 34 9.68 -5.62 23.55
C LEU A 34 9.62 -7.12 23.26
N LYS A 35 9.39 -7.97 24.27
CA LYS A 35 9.34 -9.42 24.05
C LYS A 35 8.08 -9.85 23.29
N LEU A 36 6.94 -9.23 23.55
CA LEU A 36 5.71 -9.54 22.82
C LEU A 36 5.74 -9.01 21.38
N SER A 37 6.36 -7.86 21.10
CA SER A 37 6.32 -7.25 19.76
C SER A 37 6.95 -8.08 18.65
N LEU A 38 7.86 -9.00 18.98
CA LEU A 38 8.43 -9.95 18.03
C LEU A 38 7.38 -10.93 17.45
N TYR A 39 6.30 -11.21 18.16
CA TYR A 39 5.23 -12.10 17.67
C TYR A 39 4.32 -11.47 16.60
N PHE A 40 4.44 -10.17 16.33
CA PHE A 40 3.84 -9.61 15.11
C PHE A 40 4.50 -10.19 13.85
N TYR A 41 5.82 -10.38 13.85
CA TYR A 41 6.49 -10.97 12.70
C TYR A 41 5.95 -12.39 12.46
N ASP A 42 5.80 -13.21 13.50
CA ASP A 42 5.14 -14.52 13.41
C ASP A 42 3.69 -14.41 12.85
N ALA A 43 2.93 -13.38 13.24
CA ALA A 43 1.58 -13.12 12.72
C ALA A 43 1.58 -12.79 11.21
N ASN A 44 2.68 -12.22 10.70
CA ASN A 44 2.89 -11.82 9.31
C ASN A 44 3.75 -12.80 8.48
N GLN A 45 4.25 -13.90 9.04
CA GLN A 45 5.13 -14.81 8.28
C GLN A 45 4.36 -15.49 7.13
N CYS A 46 5.05 -15.77 6.03
CA CYS A 46 4.49 -16.34 4.80
C CYS A 46 5.23 -17.61 4.36
N GLY A 47 4.59 -18.48 3.56
CA GLY A 47 5.20 -19.71 3.04
C GLY A 47 4.91 -20.96 3.90
N PRO A 48 5.70 -22.04 3.71
CA PRO A 48 5.51 -23.30 4.45
C PRO A 48 6.04 -23.24 5.89
N ASP A 49 7.08 -22.42 6.13
CA ASP A 49 7.85 -22.37 7.37
C ASP A 49 7.12 -21.65 8.52
N THR A 50 5.97 -21.00 8.22
CA THR A 50 5.04 -20.45 9.22
C THR A 50 4.57 -21.49 10.23
N THR A 51 4.54 -22.76 9.85
CA THR A 51 4.20 -23.89 10.73
C THR A 51 5.23 -24.14 11.85
N GLY A 52 6.40 -23.50 11.80
CA GLY A 52 7.41 -23.52 12.87
C GLY A 52 7.36 -22.32 13.82
N ASN A 53 6.42 -21.39 13.66
CA ASN A 53 6.42 -20.10 14.37
C ASN A 53 5.73 -20.13 15.73
N GLY A 54 5.73 -18.99 16.44
CA GLY A 54 5.23 -18.86 17.79
C GLY A 54 3.71 -18.93 17.96
N LEU A 55 2.91 -19.02 16.90
CA LEU A 55 1.46 -18.80 16.94
C LEU A 55 0.62 -20.01 16.53
N SER A 56 -0.45 -20.26 17.28
CA SER A 56 -1.35 -21.42 17.13
C SER A 56 -2.39 -21.30 16.01
N TRP A 57 -2.51 -20.11 15.41
CA TRP A 57 -3.57 -19.73 14.48
C TRP A 57 -3.08 -19.31 13.09
N ARG A 58 -1.76 -19.23 12.89
CA ARG A 58 -1.14 -19.11 11.55
C ARG A 58 -0.77 -20.49 11.03
N SER A 59 -0.79 -20.68 9.71
CA SER A 59 -0.26 -21.91 9.11
C SER A 59 0.26 -21.68 7.67
N ALA A 60 0.60 -22.75 6.96
CA ALA A 60 1.30 -22.68 5.68
C ALA A 60 0.46 -21.99 4.59
N CYS A 61 0.87 -20.79 4.17
CA CYS A 61 0.15 -19.95 3.22
C CYS A 61 0.99 -19.63 1.98
N HIS A 62 0.34 -19.28 0.86
CA HIS A 62 0.99 -18.91 -0.41
C HIS A 62 2.07 -19.90 -0.88
N ASN A 63 1.94 -21.19 -0.57
CA ASN A 63 2.92 -22.22 -0.94
C ASN A 63 3.15 -22.32 -2.47
N TYR A 64 2.22 -21.80 -3.27
CA TYR A 64 2.34 -21.70 -4.73
C TYR A 64 3.29 -20.58 -5.20
N ASP A 65 3.67 -19.62 -4.35
CA ASP A 65 4.79 -18.70 -4.59
C ASP A 65 6.10 -19.50 -4.82
N ALA A 66 6.18 -20.77 -4.36
CA ALA A 66 7.29 -21.68 -4.66
C ALA A 66 7.37 -22.12 -6.15
N GLN A 67 6.39 -21.76 -6.97
CA GLN A 67 6.33 -22.03 -8.41
C GLN A 67 6.02 -20.76 -9.23
N ALA A 68 6.40 -19.57 -8.74
CA ALA A 68 6.19 -18.31 -9.44
C ALA A 68 6.80 -18.35 -10.86
N SER A 69 6.01 -17.96 -11.88
CA SER A 69 6.37 -18.17 -13.29
C SER A 69 7.22 -17.05 -13.87
N LEU A 70 8.33 -17.41 -14.52
CA LEU A 70 9.17 -16.47 -15.27
C LEU A 70 8.50 -15.96 -16.55
N ASP A 71 7.39 -16.54 -17.00
CA ASP A 71 6.65 -16.04 -18.17
C ASP A 71 5.73 -14.86 -17.82
N SER A 72 5.18 -14.83 -16.60
CA SER A 72 4.39 -13.71 -16.06
C SER A 72 5.19 -12.73 -15.18
N ALA A 73 6.46 -13.02 -14.90
CA ALA A 73 7.35 -12.13 -14.16
C ALA A 73 7.62 -10.81 -14.91
N VAL A 74 7.31 -9.71 -14.24
CA VAL A 74 7.40 -8.30 -14.69
C VAL A 74 8.83 -7.76 -14.43
N GLY A 75 9.28 -6.76 -15.20
CA GLY A 75 10.64 -6.18 -15.10
C GLY A 75 11.81 -7.06 -15.59
N LEU A 76 11.61 -8.36 -15.76
CA LEU A 76 12.64 -9.31 -16.21
C LEU A 76 12.83 -9.33 -17.75
N ASP A 77 14.04 -9.04 -18.21
CA ASP A 77 14.44 -9.19 -19.62
C ASP A 77 14.83 -10.64 -20.02
N ARG A 78 15.16 -10.86 -21.30
CA ARG A 78 15.57 -12.19 -21.81
C ARG A 78 16.89 -12.69 -21.21
N THR A 79 17.80 -11.79 -20.85
CA THR A 79 19.11 -12.09 -20.28
C THR A 79 18.97 -12.57 -18.83
N ALA A 80 18.22 -11.80 -18.03
CA ALA A 80 17.85 -12.13 -16.66
C ALA A 80 17.09 -13.47 -16.60
N LYS A 81 16.04 -13.67 -17.43
CA LYS A 81 15.33 -14.96 -17.51
C LYS A 81 16.25 -16.12 -17.91
N SER A 82 17.29 -15.89 -18.72
CA SER A 82 18.30 -16.91 -19.04
C SER A 82 19.21 -17.23 -17.85
N ILE A 83 19.70 -16.21 -17.13
CA ILE A 83 20.55 -16.38 -15.95
C ILE A 83 19.77 -17.09 -14.85
N ILE A 84 18.54 -16.64 -14.54
CA ILE A 84 17.67 -17.25 -13.53
C ILE A 84 17.42 -18.74 -13.85
N ARG A 85 17.06 -19.08 -15.10
CA ARG A 85 16.91 -20.48 -15.53
C ARG A 85 18.20 -21.29 -15.33
N SER A 86 19.37 -20.74 -15.68
CA SER A 86 20.65 -21.45 -15.50
C SER A 86 21.04 -21.65 -14.03
N ARG A 87 20.61 -20.75 -13.12
CA ARG A 87 20.76 -20.91 -11.67
C ARG A 87 19.73 -21.86 -11.06
N ASN A 88 18.47 -21.85 -11.53
CA ASN A 88 17.39 -22.69 -11.01
C ASN A 88 17.17 -24.01 -11.80
N GLY A 89 18.26 -24.71 -12.14
CA GLY A 89 18.20 -26.06 -12.73
C GLY A 89 17.45 -26.18 -14.07
N GLY A 90 17.37 -25.09 -14.84
CA GLY A 90 16.64 -25.03 -16.12
C GLY A 90 15.13 -24.79 -16.00
N LYS A 91 14.57 -24.66 -14.79
CA LYS A 91 13.14 -24.46 -14.56
C LYS A 91 12.67 -23.10 -15.07
N ASN A 92 11.43 -23.05 -15.58
CA ASN A 92 10.76 -21.80 -15.95
C ASN A 92 9.94 -21.18 -14.81
N THR A 93 9.95 -21.81 -13.64
CA THR A 93 9.44 -21.27 -12.38
C THR A 93 10.61 -20.92 -11.46
N VAL A 94 10.36 -20.13 -10.43
CA VAL A 94 11.25 -19.87 -9.29
C VAL A 94 10.53 -20.10 -7.98
N ASP A 95 11.30 -20.40 -6.94
CA ASP A 95 10.78 -20.38 -5.58
C ASP A 95 10.85 -18.94 -5.05
N LEU A 96 9.70 -18.40 -4.64
CA LEU A 96 9.55 -17.15 -3.88
C LEU A 96 8.65 -17.35 -2.65
N SER A 97 8.48 -18.59 -2.18
CA SER A 97 7.83 -18.87 -0.89
C SER A 97 8.71 -18.41 0.29
N GLY A 98 8.11 -18.26 1.48
CA GLY A 98 8.78 -17.66 2.63
C GLY A 98 8.61 -16.14 2.68
N GLY A 99 9.36 -15.51 3.58
CA GLY A 99 9.31 -14.07 3.86
C GLY A 99 8.12 -13.68 4.73
N TYR A 100 7.77 -12.40 4.71
CA TYR A 100 6.69 -11.82 5.51
C TYR A 100 5.73 -11.02 4.64
N HIS A 101 4.46 -10.99 5.07
CA HIS A 101 3.44 -10.06 4.62
C HIS A 101 3.69 -8.67 5.22
N ASP A 102 3.39 -7.64 4.44
CA ASP A 102 3.78 -6.26 4.74
C ASP A 102 3.09 -5.65 5.97
N ALA A 103 1.76 -5.74 5.99
CA ALA A 103 0.91 -5.08 6.99
C ALA A 103 -0.31 -5.95 7.32
N GLY A 104 -1.52 -5.39 7.26
CA GLY A 104 -2.78 -6.13 7.30
C GLY A 104 -3.17 -6.82 6.00
N ASP A 105 -2.40 -6.63 4.93
CA ASP A 105 -2.52 -7.31 3.64
C ASP A 105 -1.65 -8.58 3.56
N HIS A 106 -1.55 -9.20 2.38
CA HIS A 106 -0.62 -10.31 2.14
C HIS A 106 0.38 -10.03 1.01
N ILE A 107 0.67 -8.77 0.73
CA ILE A 107 1.71 -8.34 -0.20
C ILE A 107 3.08 -8.58 0.44
N LYS A 108 4.08 -8.96 -0.36
CA LYS A 108 5.47 -9.12 0.12
C LYS A 108 6.37 -8.06 -0.49
N SER A 109 6.38 -6.89 0.15
CA SER A 109 7.29 -5.78 -0.17
C SER A 109 8.69 -6.08 0.37
N ALA A 110 9.68 -6.22 -0.52
CA ALA A 110 11.07 -6.40 -0.09
C ALA A 110 11.67 -5.12 0.53
N MET A 111 11.03 -3.95 0.30
CA MET A 111 11.41 -2.68 0.91
C MET A 111 11.18 -2.70 2.43
N THR A 112 9.93 -2.92 2.87
CA THR A 112 9.55 -2.91 4.28
C THR A 112 10.11 -4.11 5.03
N MET A 113 10.19 -5.28 4.39
CA MET A 113 10.96 -6.40 4.94
C MET A 113 12.43 -6.03 5.14
N GLY A 114 13.06 -5.34 4.17
CA GLY A 114 14.46 -4.88 4.24
C GLY A 114 14.68 -3.92 5.42
N PHE A 115 13.91 -2.83 5.45
CA PHE A 115 13.86 -1.84 6.54
C PHE A 115 13.68 -2.50 7.91
N SER A 116 12.79 -3.50 7.99
CA SER A 116 12.50 -4.18 9.25
C SER A 116 13.62 -5.13 9.67
N CYS A 117 14.23 -5.83 8.71
CA CYS A 117 15.37 -6.70 8.95
C CYS A 117 16.58 -5.91 9.47
N VAL A 118 16.90 -4.77 8.84
CA VAL A 118 18.01 -3.91 9.29
C VAL A 118 17.70 -3.20 10.61
N SER A 119 16.46 -2.75 10.82
CA SER A 119 16.04 -2.14 12.09
C SER A 119 16.12 -3.12 13.26
N LEU A 120 15.66 -4.35 13.08
CA LEU A 120 15.77 -5.42 14.08
C LEU A 120 17.24 -5.79 14.33
N ALA A 121 18.06 -5.85 13.28
CA ALA A 121 19.50 -6.05 13.39
C ALA A 121 20.20 -4.88 14.09
N TRP A 122 19.75 -3.63 13.92
CA TRP A 122 20.29 -2.44 14.59
C TRP A 122 19.91 -2.38 16.07
N ALA A 123 18.68 -2.74 16.40
CA ALA A 123 18.24 -2.93 17.78
C ALA A 123 19.09 -4.00 18.49
N TYR A 124 19.27 -5.17 17.86
CA TYR A 124 20.09 -6.26 18.40
C TYR A 124 21.59 -5.89 18.48
N TYR A 125 22.14 -5.22 17.46
CA TYR A 125 23.52 -4.75 17.44
C TYR A 125 23.81 -3.73 18.57
N SER A 126 22.89 -2.79 18.80
CA SER A 126 23.05 -1.75 19.82
C SER A 126 22.78 -2.24 21.24
N TYR A 127 21.82 -3.16 21.40
CA TYR A 127 21.23 -3.51 22.68
C TYR A 127 21.20 -5.02 22.95
N LYS A 128 22.20 -5.77 22.44
CA LYS A 128 22.29 -7.24 22.58
C LYS A 128 22.05 -7.73 24.01
N ASP A 129 22.59 -7.05 25.01
CA ASP A 129 22.42 -7.45 26.42
C ASP A 129 21.01 -7.21 26.99
N VAL A 130 20.14 -6.46 26.29
CA VAL A 130 18.70 -6.42 26.56
C VAL A 130 18.06 -7.69 25.99
N PHE A 131 18.25 -7.97 24.69
CA PHE A 131 17.69 -9.15 24.01
C PHE A 131 18.10 -10.47 24.67
N ASP A 132 19.34 -10.57 25.17
CA ASP A 132 19.84 -11.74 25.89
C ASP A 132 19.11 -11.94 27.23
N LYS A 133 18.84 -10.84 27.97
CA LYS A 133 18.23 -10.91 29.32
C LYS A 133 16.71 -11.06 29.27
N THR A 134 16.04 -10.47 28.27
CA THR A 134 14.61 -10.70 28.05
C THR A 134 14.32 -12.10 27.49
N GLY A 135 15.35 -12.82 27.01
CA GLY A 135 15.18 -14.10 26.30
C GLY A 135 14.55 -13.90 24.91
N SER A 136 14.89 -12.79 24.24
CA SER A 136 14.39 -12.41 22.91
C SER A 136 15.40 -12.64 21.79
N THR A 137 16.68 -12.93 22.11
CA THR A 137 17.77 -13.11 21.13
C THR A 137 17.45 -14.15 20.05
N ASP A 138 16.96 -15.33 20.41
CA ASP A 138 16.72 -16.40 19.43
C ASP A 138 15.52 -16.09 18.53
N HIS A 139 14.45 -15.48 19.05
CA HIS A 139 13.29 -15.05 18.27
C HIS A 139 13.65 -13.93 17.29
N ALA A 140 14.38 -12.92 17.74
CA ALA A 140 14.89 -11.86 16.88
C ALA A 140 15.81 -12.40 15.76
N LYS A 141 16.60 -13.44 16.06
CA LYS A 141 17.48 -14.10 15.09
C LYS A 141 16.74 -15.03 14.13
N TYR A 142 15.67 -15.69 14.57
CA TYR A 142 14.75 -16.40 13.68
C TYR A 142 14.15 -15.44 12.64
N ILE A 143 13.58 -14.30 13.08
CA ILE A 143 12.99 -13.30 12.18
C ILE A 143 14.03 -12.75 11.18
N MET A 144 15.24 -12.40 11.65
CA MET A 144 16.34 -11.96 10.76
C MET A 144 16.76 -13.03 9.75
N ARG A 145 16.73 -14.33 10.12
CA ARG A 145 17.04 -15.46 9.23
C ARG A 145 15.97 -15.64 8.17
N GLU A 146 14.69 -15.66 8.56
CA GLU A 146 13.56 -15.82 7.63
C GLU A 146 13.51 -14.71 6.58
N MET A 147 13.71 -13.45 7.00
CA MET A 147 13.85 -12.31 6.06
C MET A 147 15.07 -12.48 5.14
N SER A 148 16.23 -12.83 5.70
CA SER A 148 17.48 -12.97 4.95
C SER A 148 17.48 -14.12 3.94
N ASP A 149 16.91 -15.27 4.30
CA ASP A 149 16.78 -16.39 3.36
C ASP A 149 15.73 -16.10 2.28
N TYR A 150 14.67 -15.32 2.56
CA TYR A 150 13.82 -14.76 1.51
C TYR A 150 14.60 -13.81 0.57
N PHE A 151 15.39 -12.87 1.10
CA PHE A 151 16.19 -11.96 0.24
C PHE A 151 17.20 -12.71 -0.64
N MET A 152 17.86 -13.74 -0.09
CA MET A 152 18.81 -14.58 -0.85
C MET A 152 18.11 -15.48 -1.87
N LYS A 153 16.88 -15.92 -1.60
CA LYS A 153 16.01 -16.67 -2.54
C LYS A 153 15.49 -15.78 -3.67
N ALA A 154 15.13 -14.53 -3.37
CA ALA A 154 14.65 -13.53 -4.33
C ALA A 154 15.76 -12.96 -5.23
N THR A 155 17.04 -13.11 -4.87
CA THR A 155 18.19 -12.50 -5.56
C THR A 155 18.98 -13.50 -6.40
N TYR A 156 19.15 -13.23 -7.70
CA TYR A 156 19.87 -14.09 -8.64
C TYR A 156 21.17 -13.43 -9.10
N LEU A 157 22.29 -14.13 -8.88
CA LEU A 157 23.64 -13.64 -9.18
C LEU A 157 24.22 -14.21 -10.49
N ASP A 158 24.91 -13.36 -11.26
CA ASP A 158 25.63 -13.70 -12.49
C ASP A 158 26.88 -14.58 -12.22
N GLY A 159 27.66 -14.88 -13.26
CA GLY A 159 28.91 -15.65 -13.14
C GLY A 159 30.00 -15.01 -12.27
N ASN A 160 29.94 -13.69 -12.06
CA ASN A 160 30.93 -12.89 -11.33
C ASN A 160 30.45 -12.50 -9.92
N ASN A 161 29.22 -12.90 -9.54
CA ASN A 161 28.49 -12.52 -8.32
C ASN A 161 27.86 -11.12 -8.31
N ASN A 162 27.72 -10.46 -9.47
CA ASN A 162 26.84 -9.28 -9.60
C ASN A 162 25.36 -9.72 -9.54
N VAL A 163 24.46 -8.85 -9.09
CA VAL A 163 23.01 -9.09 -9.23
C VAL A 163 22.61 -9.02 -10.71
N ALA A 164 22.04 -10.12 -11.21
CA ALA A 164 21.42 -10.20 -12.53
C ALA A 164 19.92 -9.89 -12.47
N ALA A 165 19.27 -10.28 -11.38
CA ALA A 165 17.90 -9.89 -11.05
C ALA A 165 17.64 -10.01 -9.54
N LEU A 166 16.70 -9.21 -9.01
CA LEU A 166 16.13 -9.36 -7.67
C LEU A 166 14.60 -9.18 -7.75
N CYS A 167 13.82 -9.98 -7.03
CA CYS A 167 12.37 -9.78 -6.93
C CYS A 167 12.08 -8.78 -5.80
N TYR A 168 11.53 -7.60 -6.12
CA TYR A 168 11.25 -6.55 -5.12
C TYR A 168 9.82 -6.59 -4.58
N LEU A 169 8.87 -7.18 -5.32
CA LEU A 169 7.48 -7.29 -4.90
C LEU A 169 6.87 -8.64 -5.35
N VAL A 170 6.08 -9.26 -4.47
CA VAL A 170 5.21 -10.41 -4.78
C VAL A 170 3.79 -10.09 -4.30
N SER A 171 2.80 -10.37 -5.16
CA SER A 171 1.48 -9.71 -5.17
C SER A 171 1.58 -8.23 -5.56
N ASP A 172 0.43 -7.56 -5.70
CA ASP A 172 0.27 -6.12 -5.96
C ASP A 172 -0.99 -5.62 -5.23
N SER A 173 -1.45 -4.38 -5.48
CA SER A 173 -2.69 -3.86 -4.87
C SER A 173 -3.97 -4.63 -5.25
N GLY A 174 -3.91 -5.59 -6.20
CA GLY A 174 -4.97 -6.58 -6.41
C GLY A 174 -5.19 -7.51 -5.21
N ASP A 175 -4.20 -7.64 -4.32
CA ASP A 175 -4.32 -8.33 -3.02
C ASP A 175 -5.41 -7.71 -2.14
N HIS A 176 -5.50 -6.37 -2.16
CA HIS A 176 -6.37 -5.58 -1.27
C HIS A 176 -7.87 -5.80 -1.53
N VAL A 177 -8.23 -6.26 -2.74
CA VAL A 177 -9.59 -6.65 -3.12
C VAL A 177 -10.14 -7.78 -2.24
N TYR A 178 -9.26 -8.61 -1.67
CA TYR A 178 -9.64 -9.78 -0.89
C TYR A 178 -9.51 -9.52 0.62
N TRP A 179 -10.56 -9.89 1.36
CA TRP A 179 -10.55 -9.92 2.83
C TRP A 179 -10.84 -11.33 3.33
N GLN A 180 -9.77 -12.09 3.52
CA GLN A 180 -9.75 -13.51 3.93
C GLN A 180 -8.36 -13.84 4.46
N SER A 181 -8.21 -14.87 5.31
CA SER A 181 -6.89 -15.27 5.81
C SER A 181 -5.93 -15.72 4.68
N PRO A 182 -4.61 -15.59 4.85
CA PRO A 182 -3.64 -15.87 3.79
C PRO A 182 -3.60 -17.36 3.41
N GLU A 183 -3.93 -18.26 4.35
CA GLU A 183 -4.05 -19.71 4.14
C GLU A 183 -5.14 -20.08 3.13
N ASN A 184 -6.16 -19.23 2.96
CA ASN A 184 -7.29 -19.45 2.03
C ASN A 184 -7.10 -18.78 0.65
N GLN A 185 -6.06 -17.96 0.48
CA GLN A 185 -5.83 -17.23 -0.76
C GLN A 185 -5.33 -18.16 -1.87
N THR A 186 -5.95 -18.07 -3.05
CA THR A 186 -5.71 -18.96 -4.20
C THR A 186 -5.58 -18.22 -5.55
N TYR A 187 -5.63 -16.89 -5.54
CA TYR A 187 -5.47 -16.07 -6.74
C TYR A 187 -4.00 -15.98 -7.18
N HIS A 188 -3.79 -15.67 -8.46
CA HIS A 188 -2.46 -15.40 -9.02
C HIS A 188 -1.85 -14.17 -8.35
N ARG A 189 -0.63 -14.32 -7.82
CA ARG A 189 0.15 -13.26 -7.20
C ARG A 189 1.26 -12.88 -8.19
N PRO A 190 1.21 -11.69 -8.81
CA PRO A 190 2.26 -11.25 -9.74
C PRO A 190 3.60 -11.07 -9.03
N THR A 191 4.69 -10.99 -9.82
CA THR A 191 6.05 -10.81 -9.30
C THR A 191 6.80 -9.77 -10.11
N TYR A 192 7.44 -8.84 -9.42
CA TYR A 192 8.08 -7.66 -10.01
C TYR A 192 9.56 -7.65 -9.67
N TRP A 193 10.39 -7.43 -10.69
CA TRP A 193 11.81 -7.71 -10.62
C TRP A 193 12.66 -6.56 -11.12
N ALA A 194 13.68 -6.22 -10.34
CA ALA A 194 14.70 -5.28 -10.76
C ALA A 194 15.87 -6.02 -11.42
N THR A 195 16.46 -5.39 -12.43
CA THR A 195 17.57 -5.88 -13.26
C THR A 195 18.51 -4.71 -13.61
N PRO A 196 19.73 -4.94 -14.15
CA PRO A 196 20.62 -3.87 -14.60
C PRO A 196 20.05 -2.87 -15.63
N SER A 197 18.94 -3.20 -16.29
CA SER A 197 18.22 -2.36 -17.26
C SER A 197 16.88 -1.81 -16.75
N HIS A 198 16.44 -2.25 -15.57
CA HIS A 198 15.23 -1.79 -14.87
C HIS A 198 15.49 -1.92 -13.35
N PRO A 199 16.23 -1.01 -12.70
CA PRO A 199 16.75 -1.24 -11.36
C PRO A 199 15.85 -0.68 -10.25
N SER A 200 16.04 -1.20 -9.04
CA SER A 200 15.48 -0.71 -7.78
C SER A 200 16.64 -0.67 -6.77
N ALA A 201 17.37 0.44 -6.76
CA ALA A 201 18.53 0.66 -5.90
C ALA A 201 18.15 0.92 -4.44
N ASP A 202 16.98 1.52 -4.26
CA ASP A 202 16.21 1.64 -3.02
C ASP A 202 16.00 0.28 -2.36
N THR A 203 15.21 -0.61 -2.99
CA THR A 203 14.93 -1.95 -2.42
C THR A 203 16.19 -2.80 -2.29
N ALA A 204 17.12 -2.71 -3.26
CA ALA A 204 18.40 -3.41 -3.17
C ALA A 204 19.26 -2.90 -2.01
N GLY A 205 19.18 -1.60 -1.66
CA GLY A 205 19.87 -1.01 -0.52
C GLY A 205 19.35 -1.57 0.81
N GLU A 206 18.04 -1.59 1.02
CA GLU A 206 17.46 -2.12 2.26
C GLU A 206 17.63 -3.65 2.40
N MET A 207 17.49 -4.41 1.30
CA MET A 207 17.84 -5.84 1.31
C MET A 207 19.32 -6.06 1.65
N ALA A 208 20.24 -5.21 1.14
CA ALA A 208 21.66 -5.28 1.46
C ALA A 208 21.95 -4.95 2.92
N ALA A 209 21.31 -3.91 3.45
CA ALA A 209 21.45 -3.47 4.83
C ALA A 209 20.95 -4.56 5.81
N GLY A 210 19.78 -5.15 5.54
CA GLY A 210 19.22 -6.25 6.33
C GLY A 210 20.09 -7.51 6.33
N LEU A 211 20.64 -7.90 5.17
CA LEU A 211 21.57 -9.03 5.05
C LEU A 211 22.90 -8.78 5.78
N ALA A 212 23.44 -7.55 5.73
CA ALA A 212 24.65 -7.19 6.45
C ALA A 212 24.44 -7.11 7.98
N GLY A 213 23.31 -6.56 8.42
CA GLY A 213 22.90 -6.59 9.83
C GLY A 213 22.71 -8.03 10.34
N THR A 214 22.05 -8.89 9.56
CA THR A 214 21.92 -10.32 9.87
C THR A 214 23.27 -11.03 9.92
N SER A 215 24.20 -10.71 9.01
CA SER A 215 25.58 -11.21 9.08
C SER A 215 26.25 -10.87 10.40
N LEU A 216 26.09 -9.65 10.91
CA LEU A 216 26.61 -9.25 12.23
C LEU A 216 25.94 -10.03 13.38
N ALA A 217 24.62 -10.24 13.31
CA ALA A 217 23.86 -10.94 14.35
C ALA A 217 24.20 -12.45 14.43
N PHE A 218 24.62 -13.07 13.33
CA PHE A 218 24.98 -14.48 13.25
C PHE A 218 26.49 -14.78 13.28
N LYS A 219 27.37 -13.78 13.13
CA LYS A 219 28.83 -13.96 12.96
C LYS A 219 29.49 -14.94 13.93
N ASP A 220 29.06 -14.96 15.19
CA ASP A 220 29.66 -15.78 16.26
C ASP A 220 28.99 -17.15 16.44
N SER A 221 27.73 -17.30 16.02
CA SER A 221 26.91 -18.51 16.21
C SER A 221 26.81 -19.38 14.95
N ASP A 222 26.85 -18.75 13.78
CA ASP A 222 26.79 -19.39 12.47
C ASP A 222 27.63 -18.57 11.47
N PRO A 223 28.98 -18.69 11.53
CA PRO A 223 29.88 -17.91 10.68
C PRO A 223 29.70 -18.22 9.19
N SER A 224 29.21 -19.43 8.87
CA SER A 224 28.93 -19.86 7.49
C SER A 224 27.72 -19.12 6.93
N TYR A 225 26.63 -19.03 7.68
CA TYR A 225 25.46 -18.25 7.30
C TYR A 225 25.74 -16.75 7.27
N ALA A 226 26.48 -16.22 8.24
CA ALA A 226 26.92 -14.83 8.21
C ALA A 226 27.70 -14.51 6.91
N SER A 227 28.65 -15.38 6.53
CA SER A 227 29.39 -15.26 5.27
C SER A 227 28.49 -15.36 4.02
N LYS A 228 27.43 -16.18 4.07
CA LYS A 228 26.41 -16.29 3.00
C LYS A 228 25.63 -14.98 2.88
N CYS A 229 25.11 -14.43 3.97
CA CYS A 229 24.37 -13.16 3.97
C CYS A 229 25.26 -12.00 3.50
N LEU A 230 26.48 -11.88 4.02
CA LEU A 230 27.43 -10.82 3.63
C LEU A 230 27.80 -10.88 2.14
N LYS A 231 27.88 -12.07 1.54
CA LYS A 231 28.08 -12.21 0.09
C LYS A 231 26.95 -11.52 -0.70
N TYR A 232 25.70 -11.79 -0.34
CA TYR A 232 24.54 -11.21 -1.02
C TYR A 232 24.36 -9.73 -0.70
N ALA A 233 24.59 -9.32 0.55
CA ALA A 233 24.55 -7.91 0.96
C ALA A 233 25.46 -7.05 0.08
N LYS A 234 26.70 -7.48 -0.11
CA LYS A 234 27.67 -6.78 -0.95
C LYS A 234 27.25 -6.73 -2.42
N ALA A 235 26.73 -7.83 -2.97
CA ALA A 235 26.24 -7.86 -4.34
C ALA A 235 25.06 -6.90 -4.58
N LEU A 236 24.13 -6.81 -3.63
CA LEU A 236 22.97 -5.91 -3.66
C LEU A 236 23.38 -4.44 -3.47
N ARG A 237 24.26 -4.14 -2.51
CA ARG A 237 24.90 -2.82 -2.34
C ARG A 237 25.61 -2.36 -3.62
N ASP A 238 26.40 -3.24 -4.22
CA ASP A 238 27.20 -2.93 -5.40
C ASP A 238 26.31 -2.80 -6.66
N PHE A 239 25.14 -3.45 -6.69
CA PHE A 239 24.08 -3.20 -7.67
C PHE A 239 23.42 -1.83 -7.46
N ALA A 240 22.98 -1.51 -6.25
CA ALA A 240 22.34 -0.23 -5.91
C ALA A 240 23.24 0.97 -6.27
N LYS A 241 24.51 0.92 -5.85
CA LYS A 241 25.54 1.92 -6.19
C LYS A 241 25.75 2.11 -7.69
N LYS A 242 25.59 1.05 -8.49
CA LYS A 242 25.90 1.05 -9.93
C LYS A 242 24.70 1.39 -10.80
N TYR A 243 23.47 1.15 -10.32
CA TYR A 243 22.22 1.37 -11.04
C TYR A 243 21.24 2.21 -10.20
N PRO A 244 21.59 3.45 -9.83
CA PRO A 244 20.90 4.23 -8.80
C PRO A 244 19.58 4.85 -9.31
N PHE A 245 18.56 4.03 -9.56
CA PHE A 245 17.19 4.45 -9.82
C PHE A 245 16.21 3.55 -9.04
N THR A 246 14.99 4.04 -8.81
CA THR A 246 13.90 3.32 -8.14
C THR A 246 13.01 2.60 -9.16
N SER A 247 12.28 1.57 -8.72
CA SER A 247 11.23 0.91 -9.52
C SER A 247 9.86 1.18 -8.88
N THR A 248 8.79 1.22 -9.67
CA THR A 248 7.43 1.50 -9.18
C THR A 248 6.34 0.58 -9.76
N GLU A 249 6.70 -0.39 -10.62
CA GLU A 249 5.74 -1.33 -11.19
C GLU A 249 5.20 -2.27 -10.08
N GLY A 250 3.88 -2.49 -10.04
CA GLY A 250 3.21 -3.25 -8.97
C GLY A 250 3.06 -2.51 -7.62
N ILE A 251 4.00 -1.61 -7.30
CA ILE A 251 4.00 -0.84 -6.04
C ILE A 251 2.89 0.22 -6.02
N GLY A 252 2.63 0.88 -7.15
CA GLY A 252 1.59 1.91 -7.24
C GLY A 252 1.81 3.06 -6.26
N ASP A 253 0.77 3.39 -5.48
CA ASP A 253 0.80 4.42 -4.44
C ASP A 253 1.08 3.87 -3.02
N MET A 254 1.56 2.63 -2.90
CA MET A 254 1.92 1.99 -1.63
C MET A 254 3.34 2.40 -1.19
N TYR A 255 4.33 1.52 -1.38
CA TYR A 255 5.72 1.71 -0.97
C TYR A 255 6.59 2.40 -2.03
N LYS A 256 6.07 3.49 -2.59
CA LYS A 256 6.73 4.23 -3.66
C LYS A 256 7.88 5.07 -3.10
N SER A 257 9.12 4.68 -3.43
CA SER A 257 10.30 5.47 -3.08
C SER A 257 10.36 6.82 -3.83
N ASP A 258 10.73 7.88 -3.13
CA ASP A 258 11.14 9.18 -3.70
C ASP A 258 12.67 9.45 -3.58
N SER A 259 13.43 8.55 -2.95
CA SER A 259 14.90 8.58 -2.95
C SER A 259 15.53 7.22 -2.68
N GLN A 260 16.71 7.05 -3.29
CA GLN A 260 17.56 5.86 -3.27
C GLN A 260 18.99 6.19 -2.82
N ALA A 261 19.32 7.47 -2.66
CA ALA A 261 20.68 7.94 -2.35
C ALA A 261 21.08 7.64 -0.90
N ASP A 262 20.12 7.71 0.01
CA ASP A 262 20.27 7.32 1.41
C ASP A 262 20.27 5.80 1.59
N ASP A 263 19.47 5.03 0.85
CA ASP A 263 19.54 3.56 0.84
C ASP A 263 20.92 3.05 0.39
N ILE A 264 21.48 3.68 -0.63
CA ILE A 264 22.84 3.40 -1.12
C ILE A 264 23.90 3.69 -0.04
N ALA A 265 23.73 4.77 0.74
CA ALA A 265 24.64 5.12 1.83
C ALA A 265 24.51 4.17 3.03
N TRP A 266 23.27 3.82 3.37
CA TRP A 266 22.87 2.93 4.45
C TRP A 266 23.36 1.49 4.20
N ALA A 267 23.12 0.94 3.02
CA ALA A 267 23.66 -0.34 2.57
C ALA A 267 25.20 -0.40 2.65
N ASP A 268 25.87 0.71 2.31
CA ASP A 268 27.33 0.79 2.35
C ASP A 268 27.88 0.83 3.77
N LEU A 269 27.25 1.60 4.66
CA LEU A 269 27.58 1.65 6.08
C LEU A 269 27.41 0.26 6.72
N TRP A 270 26.27 -0.40 6.50
CA TRP A 270 26.01 -1.72 7.04
C TRP A 270 26.97 -2.78 6.51
N CYS A 271 27.29 -2.76 5.22
CA CYS A 271 28.29 -3.66 4.68
C CYS A 271 29.70 -3.37 5.23
N HIS A 272 30.10 -2.10 5.40
CA HIS A 272 31.40 -1.79 6.02
C HIS A 272 31.47 -2.22 7.48
N LEU A 273 30.37 -2.09 8.23
CA LEU A 273 30.25 -2.57 9.60
C LEU A 273 30.37 -4.11 9.66
N ALA A 274 29.66 -4.81 8.77
CA ALA A 274 29.69 -6.28 8.67
C ALA A 274 31.01 -6.85 8.11
N GLU A 275 31.70 -6.12 7.24
CA GLU A 275 33.05 -6.46 6.78
C GLU A 275 34.15 -6.12 7.81
N GLY A 276 33.82 -5.45 8.93
CA GLY A 276 34.78 -5.00 9.94
C GLY A 276 35.68 -3.83 9.50
N LYS A 277 35.25 -3.06 8.50
CA LYS A 277 36.06 -2.07 7.76
C LYS A 277 35.76 -0.61 8.08
N MET A 278 35.17 -0.33 9.25
CA MET A 278 34.83 1.04 9.67
C MET A 278 36.05 1.98 9.72
N SER A 279 37.26 1.46 9.98
CA SER A 279 38.50 2.24 9.94
C SER A 279 38.87 2.82 8.58
N SER A 280 38.27 2.32 7.49
CA SER A 280 38.38 2.84 6.13
C SER A 280 37.07 3.44 5.60
N TYR A 281 36.02 3.51 6.42
CA TYR A 281 34.73 4.01 5.98
C TYR A 281 34.67 5.54 6.00
N HIS A 282 34.35 6.09 4.83
CA HIS A 282 34.21 7.53 4.59
C HIS A 282 32.73 7.82 4.35
N PRO A 283 31.98 8.34 5.35
CA PRO A 283 30.56 8.62 5.18
C PRO A 283 30.34 9.76 4.18
N ILE A 284 29.28 9.64 3.37
CA ILE A 284 28.74 10.76 2.58
C ILE A 284 28.31 11.86 3.56
N ALA A 285 28.67 13.11 3.25
CA ALA A 285 28.40 14.31 4.07
C ALA A 285 26.93 14.39 4.51
N TYR A 286 26.66 14.99 5.67
CA TYR A 286 25.35 14.96 6.36
C TYR A 286 24.17 15.54 5.57
N ASP A 287 24.45 16.33 4.54
CA ASP A 287 23.55 16.98 3.60
C ASP A 287 23.53 16.28 2.22
N GLY A 288 24.38 15.29 1.97
CA GLY A 288 24.62 14.68 0.66
C GLY A 288 23.52 13.75 0.11
N SER A 289 22.35 13.67 0.74
CA SER A 289 21.15 13.04 0.17
C SER A 289 20.12 14.09 -0.28
N TYR A 290 19.01 13.65 -0.87
CA TYR A 290 17.86 14.46 -1.29
C TYR A 290 18.21 15.73 -2.09
N GLY A 291 19.28 15.67 -2.90
CA GLY A 291 19.74 16.78 -3.75
C GLY A 291 20.76 17.74 -3.11
N GLY A 292 21.34 17.40 -1.96
CA GLY A 292 22.32 18.25 -1.26
C GLY A 292 21.74 19.05 -0.09
N SER A 293 20.61 18.60 0.48
CA SER A 293 20.02 19.13 1.71
C SER A 293 19.28 18.03 2.44
N TYR A 294 19.56 17.85 3.73
CA TYR A 294 18.71 17.03 4.59
C TYR A 294 17.29 17.65 4.64
N ASP A 295 16.27 16.85 4.33
CA ASP A 295 14.86 17.24 4.33
C ASP A 295 14.30 17.44 5.75
N GLY A 296 14.97 16.86 6.76
CA GLY A 296 14.52 16.87 8.13
C GLY A 296 13.46 15.81 8.44
N TRP A 297 13.28 14.79 7.59
CA TRP A 297 12.32 13.71 7.86
C TRP A 297 12.88 12.64 8.81
N LEU A 298 11.98 11.85 9.39
CA LEU A 298 12.29 10.80 10.35
C LEU A 298 12.63 9.48 9.65
N TYR A 299 13.42 8.63 10.31
CA TYR A 299 13.76 7.29 9.83
C TYR A 299 12.50 6.48 9.51
N SER A 300 12.38 6.02 8.26
CA SER A 300 11.31 5.16 7.76
C SER A 300 11.79 4.38 6.54
N TRP A 301 10.98 3.43 6.07
CA TRP A 301 11.22 2.62 4.87
C TRP A 301 11.49 3.43 3.58
N ASN A 302 11.22 4.74 3.58
CA ASN A 302 11.42 5.65 2.44
C ASN A 302 12.55 6.67 2.68
N LYS A 303 13.04 6.80 3.92
CA LYS A 303 13.88 7.91 4.39
C LYS A 303 14.87 7.38 5.42
N VAL A 304 15.80 6.53 5.00
CA VAL A 304 16.75 5.88 5.92
C VAL A 304 17.85 6.82 6.44
N TRP A 305 18.02 8.00 5.83
CA TRP A 305 19.09 8.96 6.15
C TRP A 305 19.22 9.33 7.64
N GLY A 306 18.10 9.49 8.35
CA GLY A 306 18.12 9.80 9.78
C GLY A 306 18.63 8.64 10.64
N GLY A 307 18.36 7.40 10.24
CA GLY A 307 18.94 6.18 10.83
C GLY A 307 20.43 6.04 10.53
N TYR A 308 20.83 6.32 9.29
CA TYR A 308 22.23 6.42 8.87
C TYR A 308 23.01 7.44 9.73
N ALA A 309 22.47 8.64 9.92
CA ALA A 309 23.07 9.66 10.78
C ALA A 309 23.13 9.24 12.27
N ALA A 310 22.08 8.59 12.78
CA ALA A 310 22.04 8.09 14.15
C ALA A 310 23.05 6.95 14.41
N LEU A 311 23.18 5.99 13.49
CA LEU A 311 24.18 4.93 13.56
C LEU A 311 25.60 5.49 13.45
N LEU A 312 25.85 6.47 12.56
CA LEU A 312 27.15 7.15 12.48
C LEU A 312 27.50 7.93 13.76
N SER A 313 26.53 8.59 14.38
CA SER A 313 26.69 9.25 15.69
C SER A 313 27.05 8.25 16.80
N GLN A 314 26.40 7.08 16.82
CA GLN A 314 26.73 5.94 17.71
C GLN A 314 28.13 5.38 17.45
N LEU A 315 28.55 5.30 16.18
CA LEU A 315 29.89 4.85 15.77
C LEU A 315 30.98 5.93 15.92
N GLY A 316 30.63 7.10 16.46
CA GLY A 316 31.59 8.15 16.86
C GLY A 316 31.77 9.30 15.87
N TYR A 317 31.16 9.27 14.69
CA TYR A 317 31.25 10.34 13.69
C TYR A 317 30.42 11.56 14.13
N SER A 318 31.05 12.47 14.86
CA SER A 318 30.39 13.58 15.58
C SER A 318 29.60 14.56 14.70
N ALA A 319 29.93 14.70 13.41
CA ALA A 319 29.19 15.55 12.48
C ALA A 319 27.70 15.17 12.40
N TYR A 320 27.40 13.87 12.43
CA TYR A 320 26.04 13.32 12.33
C TYR A 320 25.27 13.40 13.65
N THR A 321 25.94 13.60 14.78
CA THR A 321 25.29 13.88 16.09
C THR A 321 24.40 15.12 16.02
N THR A 322 24.69 16.09 15.14
CA THR A 322 23.86 17.28 14.91
C THR A 322 22.45 16.92 14.41
N VAL A 323 22.32 15.91 13.53
CA VAL A 323 21.01 15.44 13.05
C VAL A 323 20.21 14.84 14.21
N VAL A 324 20.80 13.88 14.91
CA VAL A 324 20.19 13.22 16.09
C VAL A 324 19.79 14.25 17.16
N LYS A 325 20.64 15.26 17.40
CA LYS A 325 20.35 16.36 18.32
C LYS A 325 19.16 17.18 17.86
N ASN A 326 19.10 17.58 16.59
CA ASN A 326 18.01 18.42 16.09
C ASN A 326 16.65 17.74 16.25
N ASP A 327 16.58 16.43 16.03
CA ASP A 327 15.35 15.67 16.24
C ASP A 327 15.03 15.34 17.70
N ALA A 328 16.05 15.06 18.53
CA ALA A 328 15.88 15.00 19.98
C ALA A 328 15.40 16.35 20.58
N ASP A 329 15.91 17.46 20.04
CA ASP A 329 15.51 18.83 20.39
C ASP A 329 14.05 19.12 19.97
N ARG A 330 13.57 18.57 18.84
CA ARG A 330 12.16 18.71 18.41
C ARG A 330 11.21 18.06 19.43
N LEU A 331 11.48 16.83 19.86
CA LEU A 331 10.68 16.19 20.91
C LEU A 331 10.79 16.93 22.25
N LEU A 332 11.99 17.40 22.62
CA LEU A 332 12.23 18.13 23.87
C LEU A 332 11.52 19.49 23.93
N LYS A 333 11.50 20.25 22.83
CA LYS A 333 10.91 21.60 22.78
C LYS A 333 9.40 21.59 22.49
N ASN A 334 8.81 20.40 22.34
CA ASN A 334 7.37 20.25 22.16
C ASN A 334 6.60 20.87 23.36
N PRO A 335 5.74 21.90 23.15
CA PRO A 335 4.91 22.47 24.21
C PRO A 335 3.87 21.48 24.74
N GLN A 336 3.61 20.39 24.02
CA GLN A 336 2.79 19.26 24.46
C GLN A 336 3.60 18.19 25.22
N SER A 337 4.71 18.53 25.88
CA SER A 337 5.50 17.60 26.68
C SER A 337 4.66 17.05 27.85
N GLY A 338 4.18 15.80 27.71
CA GLY A 338 3.12 15.19 28.53
C GLY A 338 1.88 14.74 27.73
N ARG A 339 1.88 14.93 26.42
CA ARG A 339 0.95 14.35 25.44
C ARG A 339 1.74 13.83 24.23
N TYR A 340 1.03 13.19 23.31
CA TYR A 340 1.58 12.50 22.15
C TYR A 340 1.66 13.41 20.93
N TYR A 341 2.82 13.43 20.27
CA TYR A 341 3.01 14.18 19.02
C TYR A 341 2.65 13.28 17.83
N VAL A 342 1.72 13.73 16.97
CA VAL A 342 1.37 13.07 15.70
C VAL A 342 2.28 13.54 14.56
N VAL A 343 2.84 12.58 13.81
CA VAL A 343 3.70 12.81 12.64
C VAL A 343 3.17 12.00 11.46
N GLY A 344 3.48 12.43 10.23
CA GLY A 344 3.15 11.68 9.02
C GLY A 344 1.69 11.82 8.60
N ASP A 345 1.11 13.00 8.82
CA ASP A 345 -0.20 13.40 8.29
C ASP A 345 -1.31 12.36 8.56
N SER A 346 -1.35 11.92 9.83
CA SER A 346 -2.18 10.84 10.42
C SER A 346 -1.83 9.40 10.07
N TRP A 347 -0.95 9.11 9.11
CA TRP A 347 -0.59 7.72 8.74
C TRP A 347 0.61 7.18 9.52
N GLY A 348 0.36 6.27 10.46
CA GLY A 348 1.41 5.62 11.25
C GLY A 348 2.12 6.57 12.22
N ALA A 349 1.35 7.38 12.93
CA ALA A 349 1.87 8.30 13.94
C ALA A 349 2.69 7.57 15.02
N SER A 350 2.28 6.37 15.43
CA SER A 350 2.96 5.62 16.51
C SER A 350 4.35 5.14 16.10
N ARG A 351 4.48 4.69 14.84
CA ARG A 351 5.75 4.35 14.19
C ARG A 351 6.73 5.52 14.21
N TYR A 352 6.25 6.72 13.87
CA TYR A 352 7.09 7.93 13.89
C TYR A 352 7.43 8.42 15.30
N SER A 353 6.49 8.33 16.25
CA SER A 353 6.75 8.64 17.66
C SER A 353 7.89 7.78 18.23
N CYS A 354 7.92 6.48 17.90
CA CYS A 354 9.01 5.57 18.29
C CYS A 354 10.39 6.03 17.77
N ILE A 355 10.46 6.66 16.60
CA ILE A 355 11.74 7.12 16.05
C ILE A 355 12.26 8.40 16.72
N TRP A 356 11.39 9.32 17.16
CA TRP A 356 11.87 10.40 18.06
C TRP A 356 12.27 9.89 19.44
N GLN A 357 11.62 8.85 19.97
CA GLN A 357 12.06 8.20 21.19
C GLN A 357 13.48 7.64 21.00
N LEU A 358 13.74 6.93 19.90
CA LEU A 358 15.06 6.43 19.53
C LEU A 358 16.10 7.56 19.43
N TYR A 359 15.84 8.63 18.67
CA TYR A 359 16.79 9.75 18.55
C TYR A 359 17.06 10.43 19.89
N SER A 360 16.03 10.61 20.72
CA SER A 360 16.15 11.18 22.07
C SER A 360 17.01 10.30 22.98
N LEU A 361 16.84 8.98 22.92
CA LEU A 361 17.64 8.02 23.67
C LEU A 361 19.08 7.95 23.16
N LYS A 362 19.31 7.95 21.85
CA LYS A 362 20.66 8.04 21.24
C LYS A 362 21.37 9.36 21.58
N TYR A 363 20.64 10.48 21.66
CA TYR A 363 21.22 11.74 22.11
C TYR A 363 21.45 11.77 23.62
N ALA A 364 20.62 11.11 24.44
CA ALA A 364 20.88 10.91 25.87
C ALA A 364 22.14 10.07 26.13
N GLU A 365 22.33 8.96 25.40
CA GLU A 365 23.55 8.13 25.42
C GLU A 365 24.81 8.98 25.12
N LYS A 366 24.69 9.95 24.20
CA LYS A 366 25.80 10.81 23.77
C LYS A 366 26.08 12.00 24.70
N SER A 367 25.04 12.57 25.32
CA SER A 367 25.12 13.82 26.11
C SER A 367 25.12 13.62 27.62
N GLY A 368 24.64 12.47 28.10
CA GLY A 368 24.37 12.20 29.52
C GLY A 368 23.10 12.88 30.06
N ASP A 369 22.38 13.66 29.25
CA ASP A 369 21.19 14.38 29.71
C ASP A 369 19.96 13.46 29.80
N LYS A 370 19.53 13.23 31.04
CA LYS A 370 18.37 12.40 31.37
C LYS A 370 17.03 13.03 30.98
N GLN A 371 16.96 14.29 30.52
CA GLN A 371 15.72 14.90 30.06
C GLN A 371 15.20 14.25 28.77
N TYR A 372 16.09 13.96 27.81
CA TYR A 372 15.70 13.25 26.58
C TYR A 372 15.21 11.81 26.88
N VAL A 373 15.78 11.14 27.89
CA VAL A 373 15.27 9.84 28.38
C VAL A 373 13.85 9.98 28.92
N ARG A 374 13.58 10.97 29.77
CA ARG A 374 12.22 11.21 30.32
C ARG A 374 11.19 11.51 29.23
N ASN A 375 11.57 12.26 28.20
CA ASN A 375 10.67 12.59 27.10
C ASN A 375 10.38 11.38 26.21
N ALA A 376 11.40 10.57 25.90
CA ALA A 376 11.22 9.30 25.20
C ALA A 376 10.33 8.34 26.00
N GLN A 377 10.59 8.23 27.32
CA GLN A 377 9.77 7.43 28.23
C GLN A 377 8.31 7.88 28.21
N GLY A 378 8.03 9.19 28.29
CA GLY A 378 6.65 9.71 28.27
C GLY A 378 5.88 9.40 26.96
N GLN A 379 6.55 9.36 25.81
CA GLN A 379 5.90 8.92 24.56
C GLN A 379 5.63 7.41 24.56
N MET A 380 6.57 6.58 25.02
CA MET A 380 6.35 5.14 25.16
C MET A 380 5.26 4.85 26.19
N ASP A 381 5.24 5.55 27.32
CA ASP A 381 4.23 5.38 28.36
C ASP A 381 2.82 5.70 27.83
N TYR A 382 2.68 6.72 26.98
CA TYR A 382 1.44 7.05 26.26
C TYR A 382 1.01 5.93 25.30
N LEU A 383 1.92 5.36 24.51
CA LEU A 383 1.66 4.18 23.67
C LEU A 383 1.26 2.96 24.50
N LEU A 384 1.84 2.81 25.69
CA LEU A 384 1.53 1.78 26.69
C LEU A 384 0.35 2.18 27.62
N GLY A 385 -0.48 3.13 27.19
CA GLY A 385 -1.79 3.45 27.77
C GLY A 385 -1.80 4.53 28.85
N ASP A 386 -0.71 5.28 29.08
CA ASP A 386 -0.71 6.51 29.89
C ASP A 386 -1.19 7.71 29.06
N ASN A 387 -2.46 7.64 28.66
CA ASN A 387 -3.12 8.64 27.82
C ASN A 387 -4.55 8.88 28.30
N PRO A 388 -5.25 9.95 27.87
CA PRO A 388 -6.56 10.33 28.38
C PRO A 388 -7.66 9.26 28.23
N THR A 389 -7.45 8.22 27.41
CA THR A 389 -8.41 7.14 27.20
C THR A 389 -8.09 5.86 27.99
N GLY A 390 -6.89 5.77 28.58
CA GLY A 390 -6.36 4.56 29.23
C GLY A 390 -6.11 3.37 28.28
N THR A 391 -6.01 3.61 26.97
CA THR A 391 -5.91 2.56 25.93
C THR A 391 -4.48 2.42 25.46
N SER A 392 -3.87 1.24 25.54
CA SER A 392 -2.57 1.02 24.88
C SER A 392 -2.76 0.83 23.38
N PHE A 393 -1.90 1.45 22.56
CA PHE A 393 -1.82 1.21 21.11
C PHE A 393 -0.92 0.03 20.75
N VAL A 394 -0.49 -0.74 21.76
CA VAL A 394 0.16 -2.05 21.61
C VAL A 394 -0.86 -3.12 22.00
N ILE A 395 -1.34 -3.88 21.01
CA ILE A 395 -2.40 -4.88 21.22
C ILE A 395 -1.94 -5.94 22.23
N GLY A 396 -2.81 -6.31 23.17
CA GLY A 396 -2.50 -7.24 24.25
C GLY A 396 -1.62 -6.67 25.38
N TYR A 397 -1.26 -5.38 25.34
CA TYR A 397 -0.59 -4.71 26.46
C TYR A 397 -1.60 -3.97 27.37
N GLY A 398 -1.49 -4.19 28.68
CA GLY A 398 -2.42 -3.64 29.66
C GLY A 398 -3.82 -4.28 29.58
N ASN A 399 -4.82 -3.59 30.14
CA ASN A 399 -6.20 -4.10 30.26
C ASN A 399 -7.17 -3.54 29.21
N LYS A 400 -6.70 -2.63 28.34
CA LYS A 400 -7.50 -1.96 27.31
C LYS A 400 -6.60 -1.60 26.13
N TYR A 401 -6.92 -2.14 24.96
CA TYR A 401 -6.18 -2.01 23.71
C TYR A 401 -7.12 -2.24 22.52
N PRO A 402 -6.74 -1.89 21.28
CA PRO A 402 -7.54 -2.10 20.08
C PRO A 402 -7.99 -3.56 19.90
N LEU A 403 -9.26 -3.74 19.54
CA LEU A 403 -9.86 -5.05 19.26
C LEU A 403 -10.22 -5.21 17.78
N GLN A 404 -10.17 -4.14 16.97
CA GLN A 404 -10.52 -4.16 15.54
C GLN A 404 -9.33 -3.75 14.66
N PRO A 405 -8.19 -4.47 14.67
CA PRO A 405 -7.06 -4.19 13.78
C PRO A 405 -7.45 -4.36 12.31
N HIS A 406 -6.87 -3.55 11.42
CA HIS A 406 -6.89 -3.80 9.98
C HIS A 406 -5.89 -4.93 9.69
N HIS A 407 -6.28 -6.19 9.87
CA HIS A 407 -5.37 -7.32 9.68
C HIS A 407 -6.11 -8.59 9.25
N ARG A 408 -6.02 -8.92 7.95
CA ARG A 408 -6.86 -9.96 7.30
C ARG A 408 -6.74 -11.35 7.92
N ALA A 409 -5.56 -11.73 8.41
CA ALA A 409 -5.36 -13.03 9.05
C ALA A 409 -5.97 -13.13 10.47
N ALA A 410 -6.13 -11.99 11.16
CA ALA A 410 -6.57 -11.95 12.56
C ALA A 410 -8.00 -11.43 12.78
N ASN A 411 -8.54 -10.68 11.81
CA ASN A 411 -9.85 -10.04 11.83
C ASN A 411 -10.63 -10.34 10.55
N GLN A 412 -10.99 -11.60 10.34
CA GLN A 412 -11.71 -12.05 9.14
C GLN A 412 -13.16 -11.56 9.12
N SER A 413 -13.81 -11.45 10.28
CA SER A 413 -15.20 -10.99 10.43
C SER A 413 -15.43 -9.49 10.22
N LYS A 414 -14.37 -8.68 10.07
CA LYS A 414 -14.45 -7.20 9.96
C LYS A 414 -15.12 -6.56 11.18
N GLY A 415 -14.67 -6.98 12.35
CA GLY A 415 -15.20 -6.57 13.65
C GLY A 415 -14.13 -6.72 14.73
N VAL A 416 -14.53 -7.32 15.86
CA VAL A 416 -13.59 -7.80 16.88
C VAL A 416 -12.80 -8.99 16.32
N ALA A 417 -11.48 -8.89 16.32
CA ALA A 417 -10.57 -9.92 15.83
C ALA A 417 -10.79 -11.30 16.48
N GLU A 418 -10.71 -12.37 15.67
CA GLU A 418 -10.77 -13.74 16.17
C GLU A 418 -9.51 -14.14 16.96
N HIS A 419 -8.39 -13.46 16.67
CA HIS A 419 -7.06 -13.71 17.22
C HIS A 419 -6.43 -12.41 17.74
N ILE A 420 -5.92 -12.42 18.98
CA ILE A 420 -5.29 -11.24 19.58
C ILE A 420 -3.85 -11.09 19.05
N LEU A 421 -3.57 -9.99 18.35
CA LEU A 421 -2.24 -9.63 17.83
C LEU A 421 -1.29 -9.13 18.95
N TYR A 422 -1.00 -9.97 19.94
CA TYR A 422 -0.15 -9.62 21.09
C TYR A 422 1.18 -8.96 20.70
N GLY A 423 1.46 -7.81 21.31
CA GLY A 423 2.68 -7.02 21.09
C GLY A 423 2.65 -6.10 19.87
N THR A 424 1.54 -6.05 19.12
CA THR A 424 1.46 -5.31 17.86
C THR A 424 1.13 -3.84 18.06
N LEU A 425 2.03 -2.95 17.65
CA LEU A 425 1.78 -1.51 17.53
C LEU A 425 0.89 -1.23 16.32
N VAL A 426 -0.21 -0.51 16.55
CA VAL A 426 -1.08 0.02 15.48
C VAL A 426 -0.70 1.47 15.12
N GLY A 427 -1.27 2.01 14.04
CA GLY A 427 -0.97 3.36 13.55
C GLY A 427 -1.16 4.49 14.59
N GLY A 428 -2.11 4.33 15.51
CA GLY A 428 -2.31 5.20 16.68
C GLY A 428 -3.40 6.25 16.49
N PRO A 429 -3.48 7.27 17.36
CA PRO A 429 -4.53 8.29 17.26
C PRO A 429 -4.33 9.21 16.05
N LYS A 430 -5.45 9.70 15.50
CA LYS A 430 -5.52 10.50 14.26
C LYS A 430 -4.85 11.87 14.39
N ASP A 431 -4.84 12.43 15.60
CA ASP A 431 -4.36 13.78 15.91
C ASP A 431 -3.79 13.89 17.35
N GLU A 432 -3.21 15.06 17.65
CA GLU A 432 -2.60 15.44 18.92
C GLU A 432 -3.55 15.44 20.14
N THR A 433 -4.87 15.37 19.92
CA THR A 433 -5.84 15.27 21.03
C THR A 433 -5.91 13.85 21.59
N GLY A 434 -5.41 12.85 20.85
CA GLY A 434 -5.44 11.44 21.23
C GLY A 434 -6.70 10.71 20.77
N ILE A 435 -7.45 11.26 19.81
CA ILE A 435 -8.61 10.57 19.21
C ILE A 435 -8.14 9.32 18.47
N TYR A 436 -8.52 8.15 19.01
CA TYR A 436 -8.32 6.84 18.40
C TYR A 436 -9.67 6.23 18.03
N ASP A 437 -9.70 5.53 16.90
CA ASP A 437 -10.91 4.95 16.32
C ASP A 437 -10.70 3.45 16.12
N ASP A 438 -11.21 2.64 17.05
CA ASP A 438 -11.05 1.17 17.04
C ASP A 438 -12.04 0.54 16.06
N TYR A 439 -11.86 0.81 14.78
CA TYR A 439 -12.65 0.30 13.66
C TYR A 439 -11.72 -0.21 12.55
N TRP A 440 -11.95 -1.44 12.09
CA TRP A 440 -11.06 -2.15 11.16
C TRP A 440 -10.83 -1.39 9.83
N GLU A 441 -11.74 -0.53 9.40
CA GLU A 441 -11.62 0.26 8.16
C GLU A 441 -10.93 1.61 8.36
N SER A 442 -10.73 2.05 9.62
CA SER A 442 -9.98 3.26 9.97
C SER A 442 -8.48 2.97 9.99
N TYR A 443 -7.93 2.51 8.85
CA TYR A 443 -6.57 2.00 8.70
C TYR A 443 -5.48 2.97 9.20
N GLN A 444 -5.66 4.30 9.10
CA GLN A 444 -4.72 5.26 9.71
C GLN A 444 -4.48 5.00 11.21
N CYS A 445 -5.52 4.52 11.92
CA CYS A 445 -5.45 4.10 13.31
C CYS A 445 -5.11 2.63 13.50
N THR A 446 -5.79 1.74 12.77
CA THR A 446 -5.89 0.31 13.08
C THR A 446 -4.95 -0.60 12.27
N GLU A 447 -4.25 -0.08 11.26
CA GLU A 447 -3.22 -0.82 10.52
C GLU A 447 -2.04 -1.16 11.43
N PRO A 448 -1.51 -2.39 11.37
CA PRO A 448 -0.19 -2.76 11.85
C PRO A 448 0.75 -3.11 10.68
N ALA A 449 2.01 -2.69 10.72
CA ALA A 449 2.97 -2.93 9.64
C ALA A 449 4.34 -3.42 10.14
N LEU A 450 5.09 -4.12 9.28
CA LEU A 450 6.47 -4.54 9.56
C LEU A 450 7.35 -3.35 9.99
N ASP A 451 7.21 -2.21 9.30
CA ASP A 451 7.99 -1.00 9.59
C ASP A 451 7.56 -0.32 10.90
N TYR A 452 6.28 -0.44 11.30
CA TYR A 452 5.80 0.04 12.60
C TYR A 452 6.50 -0.71 13.73
N GLN A 453 6.55 -2.05 13.63
CA GLN A 453 7.14 -2.91 14.64
C GLN A 453 8.66 -2.81 14.66
N ALA A 454 9.29 -2.55 13.51
CA ALA A 454 10.72 -2.26 13.40
C ALA A 454 11.08 -1.00 14.22
N CYS A 455 10.33 0.08 14.03
CA CYS A 455 10.48 1.32 14.79
C CYS A 455 10.16 1.12 16.29
N PHE A 456 9.14 0.32 16.62
CA PHE A 456 8.79 0.00 18.00
C PHE A 456 9.89 -0.79 18.73
N VAL A 457 10.44 -1.83 18.10
CA VAL A 457 11.53 -2.65 18.67
C VAL A 457 12.79 -1.82 18.90
N LEU A 458 13.13 -0.90 17.99
CA LEU A 458 14.22 0.06 18.18
C LEU A 458 13.99 0.95 19.42
N ALA A 459 12.80 1.54 19.56
CA ALA A 459 12.47 2.41 20.69
C ALA A 459 12.41 1.65 22.02
N ALA A 460 11.73 0.50 22.05
CA ALA A 460 11.55 -0.30 23.26
C ALA A 460 12.89 -0.89 23.76
N SER A 461 13.76 -1.38 22.87
CA SER A 461 15.09 -1.89 23.27
C SER A 461 16.01 -0.78 23.77
N ALA A 462 15.99 0.41 23.15
CA ALA A 462 16.70 1.58 23.62
C ALA A 462 16.20 2.04 25.01
N LEU A 463 14.88 2.04 25.23
CA LEU A 463 14.29 2.46 26.50
C LEU A 463 14.53 1.43 27.62
N CYS A 464 14.46 0.14 27.31
CA CYS A 464 14.90 -0.94 28.20
C CYS A 464 16.36 -0.73 28.65
N LYS A 465 17.26 -0.38 27.71
CA LYS A 465 18.65 -0.09 28.02
C LYS A 465 18.81 1.14 28.92
N ALA A 466 18.11 2.24 28.62
CA ALA A 466 18.21 3.50 29.36
C ALA A 466 17.57 3.45 30.76
N THR A 467 16.58 2.58 30.97
CA THR A 467 15.87 2.42 32.25
C THR A 467 16.35 1.22 33.08
N GLY A 468 17.10 0.29 32.47
CA GLY A 468 17.57 -0.96 33.09
C GLY A 468 16.54 -2.09 33.09
N GLN A 469 15.32 -1.87 32.56
CA GLN A 469 14.29 -2.89 32.50
C GLN A 469 14.68 -4.03 31.56
N THR A 470 14.79 -5.24 32.10
CA THR A 470 15.19 -6.45 31.36
C THR A 470 14.48 -7.73 31.84
N ASP A 471 13.65 -7.66 32.88
CA ASP A 471 12.77 -8.75 33.30
C ASP A 471 11.52 -8.78 32.38
N ALA A 472 11.43 -9.80 31.53
CA ALA A 472 10.30 -10.01 30.63
C ALA A 472 9.29 -11.06 31.13
N SER A 473 9.31 -11.42 32.41
CA SER A 473 8.40 -12.42 33.00
C SER A 473 6.91 -12.04 32.82
N GLY A 474 6.60 -10.74 32.71
CA GLY A 474 5.28 -10.21 32.36
C GLY A 474 4.81 -10.55 30.93
N ALA A 475 5.73 -10.82 30.00
CA ALA A 475 5.44 -11.41 28.69
C ALA A 475 5.38 -12.94 28.77
N ASP A 476 6.32 -13.58 29.48
CA ASP A 476 6.32 -15.03 29.64
C ASP A 476 5.07 -15.56 30.36
N ALA A 477 4.43 -14.75 31.20
CA ALA A 477 3.10 -15.03 31.73
C ALA A 477 2.01 -15.05 30.64
N VAL A 478 2.00 -14.05 29.75
CA VAL A 478 1.04 -13.94 28.63
C VAL A 478 1.22 -15.10 27.65
N ILE A 479 2.45 -15.33 27.19
CA ILE A 479 2.81 -16.37 26.20
C ILE A 479 2.41 -17.78 26.68
N ARG A 480 2.50 -18.06 27.98
CA ARG A 480 2.07 -19.34 28.57
C ARG A 480 0.56 -19.47 28.82
N SER A 481 -0.20 -18.37 28.74
CA SER A 481 -1.62 -18.34 29.15
C SER A 481 -2.62 -18.10 28.02
N ALA A 482 -2.22 -17.37 26.97
CA ALA A 482 -3.12 -17.00 25.88
C ALA A 482 -3.19 -18.10 24.81
N LYS A 483 -4.39 -18.30 24.23
CA LYS A 483 -4.67 -19.35 23.25
C LYS A 483 -3.85 -19.17 21.96
N GLU A 484 -3.39 -17.95 21.68
CA GLU A 484 -2.74 -17.52 20.45
C GLU A 484 -1.33 -18.08 20.24
N PHE A 485 -0.67 -18.58 21.29
CA PHE A 485 0.73 -19.02 21.22
C PHE A 485 0.89 -20.55 21.17
N ASN A 486 1.93 -21.02 20.47
CA ASN A 486 2.33 -22.41 20.45
C ASN A 486 3.09 -22.79 21.73
N THR A 487 2.60 -23.81 22.45
CA THR A 487 3.22 -24.32 23.68
C THR A 487 4.56 -25.00 23.39
N GLY A 488 5.65 -24.25 23.56
CA GLY A 488 7.02 -24.74 23.37
C GLY A 488 7.66 -24.40 22.01
N ALA A 489 7.21 -23.33 21.35
CA ALA A 489 7.91 -22.77 20.19
C ALA A 489 9.41 -22.54 20.49
N ASN A 490 10.29 -23.03 19.60
CA ASN A 490 11.74 -23.04 19.81
C ASN A 490 12.49 -22.37 18.65
N PHE A 491 12.64 -21.05 18.73
CA PHE A 491 13.36 -20.23 17.76
C PHE A 491 14.88 -20.49 17.70
N GLY A 492 15.46 -21.14 18.74
CA GLY A 492 16.88 -21.51 18.77
C GLY A 492 17.21 -22.78 17.98
N GLY A 493 16.20 -23.53 17.55
CA GLY A 493 16.37 -24.71 16.70
C GLY A 493 16.67 -24.33 15.26
N GLY A 494 17.95 -24.26 14.90
CA GLY A 494 18.38 -23.96 13.52
C GLY A 494 17.88 -25.01 12.52
N SER A 495 16.81 -24.68 11.80
CA SER A 495 16.25 -25.48 10.71
C SER A 495 17.27 -25.58 9.57
N THR A 496 17.88 -26.75 9.39
CA THR A 496 18.57 -27.07 8.14
C THR A 496 17.55 -27.02 7.00
N PRO A 497 17.76 -26.23 5.95
CA PRO A 497 16.82 -26.16 4.83
C PRO A 497 16.55 -27.56 4.28
N SER A 498 15.28 -27.94 4.23
CA SER A 498 14.85 -29.22 3.69
C SER A 498 15.18 -29.25 2.19
N GLN A 499 16.24 -29.99 1.83
CA GLN A 499 16.53 -30.23 0.42
C GLN A 499 15.29 -30.84 -0.25
N PRO A 500 14.85 -30.33 -1.42
CA PRO A 500 13.67 -30.86 -2.07
C PRO A 500 13.87 -32.33 -2.42
N THR A 501 13.10 -33.20 -1.76
CA THR A 501 13.20 -34.66 -1.88
C THR A 501 13.11 -35.08 -3.32
N ALA A 502 14.15 -35.74 -3.84
CA ALA A 502 14.25 -36.06 -5.26
C ALA A 502 13.20 -37.12 -5.66
N THR A 503 12.11 -36.66 -6.29
CA THR A 503 11.07 -37.55 -6.85
C THR A 503 11.69 -38.52 -7.87
N PRO A 504 11.39 -39.84 -7.82
CA PRO A 504 12.04 -40.81 -8.70
C PRO A 504 11.88 -40.51 -10.19
N ARG A 505 13.00 -40.56 -10.91
CA ARG A 505 13.11 -40.30 -12.36
C ARG A 505 12.36 -41.36 -13.18
N PRO A 506 11.34 -40.98 -13.98
CA PRO A 506 10.76 -41.88 -14.98
C PRO A 506 11.78 -42.27 -16.06
N THR A 507 11.71 -43.51 -16.54
CA THR A 507 12.64 -44.05 -17.55
C THR A 507 12.43 -43.37 -18.91
N ALA A 508 13.51 -43.22 -19.69
CA ALA A 508 13.49 -42.45 -20.93
C ALA A 508 12.85 -43.21 -22.12
N THR A 509 12.12 -42.47 -22.95
CA THR A 509 11.70 -42.86 -24.32
C THR A 509 12.33 -41.94 -25.38
N PRO A 510 12.43 -42.36 -26.66
CA PRO A 510 13.37 -41.74 -27.59
C PRO A 510 13.00 -40.35 -28.14
N LYS A 511 14.05 -39.58 -28.45
CA LYS A 511 14.05 -38.24 -29.03
C LYS A 511 13.64 -38.22 -30.52
N PRO A 512 12.70 -37.34 -30.94
CA PRO A 512 12.52 -36.97 -32.35
C PRO A 512 13.68 -36.13 -32.91
N THR A 513 14.01 -36.33 -34.18
CA THR A 513 15.12 -35.65 -34.87
C THR A 513 14.83 -34.17 -35.15
N ALA A 514 15.87 -33.32 -35.15
CA ALA A 514 15.74 -31.90 -35.43
C ALA A 514 15.70 -31.59 -36.93
N THR A 515 14.78 -30.70 -37.33
CA THR A 515 14.74 -30.10 -38.68
C THR A 515 15.27 -28.67 -38.59
N GLN A 516 16.19 -28.30 -39.48
CA GLN A 516 16.79 -26.96 -39.51
C GLN A 516 15.81 -25.91 -40.05
N ARG A 517 15.96 -24.65 -39.62
CA ARG A 517 15.35 -23.48 -40.27
C ARG A 517 16.44 -22.41 -40.53
N PRO A 518 16.49 -21.76 -41.70
CA PRO A 518 17.59 -20.84 -42.04
C PRO A 518 17.55 -19.52 -41.25
N THR A 519 18.73 -18.92 -41.09
CA THR A 519 18.93 -17.54 -40.64
C THR A 519 18.72 -16.54 -41.77
N GLN A 520 18.27 -15.33 -41.43
CA GLN A 520 18.43 -14.12 -42.26
C GLN A 520 18.88 -12.96 -41.36
N ALA A 521 19.70 -12.08 -41.91
CA ALA A 521 20.23 -10.89 -41.22
C ALA A 521 19.30 -9.68 -41.41
N PRO A 522 19.31 -8.70 -40.48
CA PRO A 522 18.45 -7.53 -40.56
C PRO A 522 18.94 -6.50 -41.61
N SER A 523 18.00 -5.91 -42.34
CA SER A 523 18.21 -4.74 -43.19
C SER A 523 17.54 -3.49 -42.59
N ASN A 524 18.15 -2.32 -42.78
CA ASN A 524 17.71 -1.06 -42.17
C ASN A 524 16.47 -0.44 -42.87
N PRO A 525 15.84 0.62 -42.32
CA PRO A 525 14.40 0.84 -42.46
C PRO A 525 13.93 1.39 -43.82
N THR A 526 12.66 1.11 -44.12
CA THR A 526 11.88 1.73 -45.20
C THR A 526 10.56 2.24 -44.60
N ALA A 527 9.95 3.26 -45.20
CA ALA A 527 8.82 3.99 -44.63
C ALA A 527 7.60 3.09 -44.31
N THR A 528 6.93 3.36 -43.19
CA THR A 528 5.76 2.61 -42.71
C THR A 528 4.55 2.79 -43.64
N PRO A 529 3.90 1.71 -44.10
CA PRO A 529 2.66 1.81 -44.86
C PRO A 529 1.51 2.23 -43.93
N LYS A 530 0.81 3.31 -44.29
CA LYS A 530 -0.50 3.63 -43.73
C LYS A 530 -1.50 2.56 -44.19
N PRO A 531 -2.53 2.18 -43.40
CA PRO A 531 -3.64 1.38 -43.93
C PRO A 531 -4.17 2.02 -45.21
N SER A 532 -4.30 1.22 -46.28
CA SER A 532 -4.97 1.68 -47.51
C SER A 532 -6.36 2.21 -47.17
N GLN A 533 -6.78 3.33 -47.76
CA GLN A 533 -8.10 3.91 -47.55
C GLN A 533 -9.22 3.05 -48.17
N GLY A 534 -9.49 1.89 -47.56
CA GLY A 534 -10.74 1.15 -47.76
C GLY A 534 -11.91 2.01 -47.32
N GLN A 535 -13.10 1.78 -47.91
CA GLN A 535 -14.28 2.58 -47.62
C GLN A 535 -14.57 2.60 -46.11
N THR A 536 -14.62 3.80 -45.53
CA THR A 536 -15.01 4.01 -44.13
C THR A 536 -16.41 3.46 -43.94
N SER A 537 -16.50 2.35 -43.21
CA SER A 537 -17.70 1.53 -43.14
C SER A 537 -18.39 1.77 -41.81
N THR A 538 -19.51 2.50 -41.84
CA THR A 538 -20.27 2.87 -40.65
C THR A 538 -21.00 1.66 -40.06
N ILE A 539 -20.38 1.04 -39.06
CA ILE A 539 -21.04 0.10 -38.14
C ILE A 539 -22.14 0.89 -37.42
N GLN A 540 -23.34 0.33 -37.30
CA GLN A 540 -24.48 1.02 -36.69
C GLN A 540 -24.27 1.22 -35.18
N ASP A 541 -24.96 2.20 -34.59
CA ASP A 541 -24.98 2.35 -33.13
C ASP A 541 -25.69 1.15 -32.48
N GLY A 542 -25.14 0.63 -31.39
CA GLY A 542 -25.71 -0.53 -30.71
C GLY A 542 -24.73 -1.33 -29.87
N TRP A 543 -25.24 -2.35 -29.19
CA TRP A 543 -24.43 -3.30 -28.40
C TRP A 543 -23.83 -4.39 -29.28
N TYR A 544 -22.52 -4.61 -29.15
CA TYR A 544 -21.76 -5.65 -29.86
C TYR A 544 -20.91 -6.49 -28.91
N TYR A 545 -20.75 -7.77 -29.24
CA TYR A 545 -19.55 -8.52 -28.90
C TYR A 545 -18.52 -8.30 -30.01
N ILE A 546 -17.25 -8.06 -29.67
CA ILE A 546 -16.19 -7.75 -30.65
C ILE A 546 -15.18 -8.90 -30.67
N LYS A 547 -15.17 -9.70 -31.73
CA LYS A 547 -14.41 -10.96 -31.82
C LYS A 547 -13.16 -10.82 -32.68
N ASN A 548 -12.01 -11.25 -32.19
CA ASN A 548 -10.76 -11.25 -32.94
C ASN A 548 -10.72 -12.41 -33.96
N VAL A 549 -10.25 -12.15 -35.18
CA VAL A 549 -10.23 -13.14 -36.28
C VAL A 549 -9.20 -14.25 -36.03
N ASN A 550 -8.03 -13.94 -35.46
CA ASN A 550 -6.96 -14.92 -35.22
C ASN A 550 -7.27 -15.87 -34.05
N SER A 551 -7.84 -15.35 -32.96
CA SER A 551 -8.12 -16.16 -31.75
C SER A 551 -9.54 -16.68 -31.64
N GLN A 552 -10.48 -16.18 -32.44
CA GLN A 552 -11.93 -16.43 -32.33
C GLN A 552 -12.52 -16.11 -30.94
N LYS A 553 -11.88 -15.16 -30.23
CA LYS A 553 -12.21 -14.75 -28.85
C LYS A 553 -12.56 -13.27 -28.77
N TYR A 554 -13.27 -12.91 -27.72
CA TYR A 554 -13.93 -11.61 -27.59
C TYR A 554 -13.10 -10.63 -26.78
N LEU A 555 -13.12 -9.38 -27.23
CA LEU A 555 -12.63 -8.22 -26.49
C LEU A 555 -13.35 -8.15 -25.14
N THR A 556 -12.60 -8.31 -24.06
CA THR A 556 -13.11 -8.57 -22.71
C THR A 556 -12.41 -7.66 -21.70
N VAL A 557 -13.16 -6.98 -20.83
CA VAL A 557 -12.58 -6.34 -19.64
C VAL A 557 -12.08 -7.43 -18.70
N ALA A 558 -10.80 -7.37 -18.33
CA ALA A 558 -10.15 -8.38 -17.50
C ALA A 558 -10.92 -8.65 -16.20
N GLY A 559 -11.09 -9.93 -15.86
CA GLY A 559 -11.87 -10.37 -14.69
C GLY A 559 -13.38 -10.02 -14.73
N ASN A 560 -13.90 -9.43 -15.82
CA ASN A 560 -15.27 -8.92 -15.91
C ASN A 560 -15.62 -7.88 -14.79
N TYR A 561 -14.63 -7.11 -14.33
CA TYR A 561 -14.79 -6.09 -13.29
C TYR A 561 -14.26 -4.74 -13.79
N ALA A 562 -14.96 -3.63 -13.47
CA ALA A 562 -14.69 -2.34 -14.11
C ALA A 562 -14.30 -1.22 -13.14
N TYR A 563 -13.08 -0.73 -13.34
CA TYR A 563 -12.48 0.45 -12.74
C TYR A 563 -11.72 1.23 -13.83
N ALA A 564 -11.33 2.48 -13.54
CA ALA A 564 -10.53 3.26 -14.48
C ALA A 564 -9.13 2.64 -14.62
N ALA A 565 -8.66 2.47 -15.86
CA ALA A 565 -7.47 1.71 -16.26
C ALA A 565 -7.57 0.18 -16.09
N ALA A 566 -8.77 -0.39 -15.94
CA ALA A 566 -8.94 -1.84 -16.00
C ALA A 566 -8.63 -2.38 -17.41
N ASN A 567 -7.88 -3.48 -17.46
CA ASN A 567 -7.27 -3.99 -18.69
C ASN A 567 -8.29 -4.56 -19.70
N ILE A 568 -7.97 -4.52 -20.99
CA ILE A 568 -8.73 -5.22 -22.04
C ILE A 568 -7.90 -6.35 -22.66
N GLU A 569 -8.45 -7.55 -22.59
CA GLU A 569 -7.87 -8.81 -23.04
C GLU A 569 -8.78 -9.51 -24.05
N ILE A 570 -8.33 -10.63 -24.63
CA ILE A 570 -9.23 -11.59 -25.28
C ILE A 570 -9.63 -12.71 -24.32
N GLY A 571 -10.93 -13.05 -24.32
CA GLY A 571 -11.49 -14.15 -23.55
C GLY A 571 -12.49 -14.98 -24.35
N SER A 572 -12.66 -16.25 -23.97
CA SER A 572 -13.68 -17.15 -24.51
C SER A 572 -15.08 -16.56 -24.35
N GLY A 573 -15.94 -16.73 -25.36
CA GLY A 573 -17.28 -16.14 -25.37
C GLY A 573 -18.20 -16.78 -24.33
N ASN A 574 -18.64 -15.98 -23.36
CA ASN A 574 -19.54 -16.39 -22.29
C ASN A 574 -20.74 -15.43 -22.10
N GLY A 575 -20.78 -14.31 -22.83
CA GLY A 575 -21.88 -13.34 -22.78
C GLY A 575 -21.88 -12.41 -21.56
N ALA A 576 -20.79 -12.40 -20.79
CA ALA A 576 -20.64 -11.52 -19.63
C ALA A 576 -20.64 -10.04 -20.02
N GLN A 577 -20.94 -9.16 -19.06
CA GLN A 577 -21.12 -7.73 -19.29
C GLN A 577 -19.83 -7.05 -19.80
N GLY A 578 -18.66 -7.50 -19.35
CA GLY A 578 -17.35 -7.04 -19.80
C GLY A 578 -16.96 -7.46 -21.22
N GLN A 579 -17.75 -8.31 -21.89
CA GLN A 579 -17.57 -8.65 -23.31
C GLN A 579 -18.44 -7.76 -24.23
N LYS A 580 -19.34 -6.95 -23.66
CA LYS A 580 -20.32 -6.13 -24.39
C LYS A 580 -19.82 -4.70 -24.52
N TRP A 581 -19.92 -4.19 -25.74
CA TRP A 581 -19.45 -2.86 -26.11
C TRP A 581 -20.54 -2.13 -26.87
N TYR A 582 -21.02 -1.00 -26.33
CA TYR A 582 -21.93 -0.13 -27.06
C TYR A 582 -21.11 0.78 -27.97
N LEU A 583 -21.31 0.64 -29.28
CA LEU A 583 -20.74 1.52 -30.28
C LEU A 583 -21.63 2.76 -30.44
N GLU A 584 -21.02 3.94 -30.37
CA GLU A 584 -21.67 5.23 -30.55
C GLU A 584 -20.88 6.06 -31.57
N ASN A 585 -21.45 6.27 -32.76
CA ASN A 585 -20.84 7.04 -33.85
C ASN A 585 -20.83 8.55 -33.55
N ARG A 586 -19.82 9.24 -34.08
CA ARG A 586 -19.64 10.69 -34.01
C ARG A 586 -19.67 11.31 -35.40
N SER A 587 -20.04 12.59 -35.48
CA SER A 587 -20.21 13.33 -36.75
C SER A 587 -18.92 13.54 -37.56
N ASP A 588 -17.74 13.29 -36.97
CA ASP A 588 -16.43 13.31 -37.64
C ASP A 588 -16.00 11.94 -38.20
N GLY A 589 -16.88 10.93 -38.14
CA GLY A 589 -16.63 9.59 -38.67
C GLY A 589 -15.64 8.78 -37.82
N TYR A 590 -15.60 9.03 -36.52
CA TYR A 590 -15.07 8.13 -35.49
C TYR A 590 -16.24 7.60 -34.63
N PHE A 591 -16.00 6.59 -33.81
CA PHE A 591 -16.93 6.14 -32.77
C PHE A 591 -16.24 6.00 -31.41
N THR A 592 -17.03 5.88 -30.35
CA THR A 592 -16.56 5.42 -29.04
C THR A 592 -17.09 4.00 -28.76
N LEU A 593 -16.45 3.28 -27.83
CA LEU A 593 -16.90 1.96 -27.37
C LEU A 593 -17.09 1.99 -25.86
N LYS A 594 -18.34 1.96 -25.40
CA LYS A 594 -18.69 1.96 -23.97
C LYS A 594 -18.84 0.55 -23.43
N SER A 595 -18.25 0.25 -22.27
CA SER A 595 -18.34 -1.07 -21.64
C SER A 595 -19.74 -1.38 -21.07
N GLY A 596 -20.18 -2.62 -21.20
CA GLY A 596 -21.39 -3.15 -20.56
C GLY A 596 -21.34 -3.20 -19.03
N LEU A 597 -20.17 -2.94 -18.42
CA LEU A 597 -19.98 -2.93 -16.97
C LEU A 597 -20.24 -1.56 -16.30
N GLY A 598 -20.40 -0.46 -17.04
CA GLY A 598 -20.63 0.85 -16.40
C GLY A 598 -20.47 2.07 -17.31
N SER A 599 -20.02 3.18 -16.72
CA SER A 599 -19.80 4.47 -17.41
C SER A 599 -18.34 4.65 -17.86
N TYR A 600 -17.75 3.59 -18.39
CA TYR A 600 -16.38 3.57 -18.90
C TYR A 600 -16.35 3.34 -20.41
N ASN A 601 -15.47 4.06 -21.09
CA ASN A 601 -15.18 3.84 -22.51
C ASN A 601 -13.85 3.10 -22.67
N ILE A 602 -13.67 2.37 -23.77
CA ILE A 602 -12.34 1.95 -24.21
C ILE A 602 -11.47 3.19 -24.42
N ASP A 603 -10.23 3.10 -23.97
CA ASP A 603 -9.27 4.18 -23.85
C ASP A 603 -7.87 3.63 -24.18
N ILE A 604 -7.07 4.40 -24.93
CA ILE A 604 -5.64 4.11 -25.11
C ILE A 604 -4.89 4.74 -23.94
N ALA A 605 -4.16 3.93 -23.17
CA ALA A 605 -3.51 4.36 -21.94
C ALA A 605 -2.62 5.61 -22.15
N TYR A 606 -2.89 6.66 -21.36
CA TYR A 606 -2.28 7.99 -21.44
C TYR A 606 -2.41 8.69 -22.82
N GLY A 607 -3.27 8.20 -23.72
CA GLY A 607 -3.50 8.77 -25.05
C GLY A 607 -2.30 8.71 -26.01
N LYS A 608 -1.33 7.82 -25.77
CA LYS A 608 -0.05 7.80 -26.49
C LYS A 608 -0.18 7.43 -27.98
N ASP A 609 0.87 7.73 -28.76
CA ASP A 609 1.07 7.31 -30.15
C ASP A 609 2.27 6.33 -30.31
N GLU A 610 2.43 5.41 -29.36
CA GLU A 610 3.47 4.36 -29.41
C GLU A 610 2.85 2.95 -29.56
N ASN A 611 3.65 2.00 -30.06
CA ASN A 611 3.29 0.58 -30.01
C ASN A 611 3.32 0.11 -28.54
N GLU A 612 2.63 -0.99 -28.23
CA GLU A 612 2.52 -1.58 -26.88
C GLU A 612 1.75 -0.72 -25.86
N ALA A 613 1.43 0.55 -26.17
CA ALA A 613 0.52 1.35 -25.37
C ALA A 613 -0.82 0.63 -25.21
N ASN A 614 -1.23 0.50 -23.94
CA ASN A 614 -2.24 -0.46 -23.53
C ASN A 614 -3.66 -0.04 -23.96
N ILE A 615 -4.52 -1.03 -24.19
CA ILE A 615 -5.95 -0.80 -24.40
C ILE A 615 -6.67 -1.18 -23.10
N GLN A 616 -7.34 -0.19 -22.52
CA GLN A 616 -7.96 -0.26 -21.20
C GLN A 616 -9.40 0.28 -21.28
N ILE A 617 -10.18 0.13 -20.21
CA ILE A 617 -11.34 1.00 -20.00
C ILE A 617 -10.97 2.18 -19.08
N TYR A 618 -11.51 3.36 -19.34
CA TYR A 618 -11.30 4.55 -18.53
C TYR A 618 -12.56 5.39 -18.38
N ASN A 619 -12.58 6.30 -17.41
CA ASN A 619 -13.68 7.24 -17.18
C ASN A 619 -14.01 8.00 -18.48
N GLN A 620 -15.30 8.12 -18.82
CA GLN A 620 -15.72 8.77 -20.06
C GLN A 620 -15.34 10.27 -20.07
N HIS A 621 -14.32 10.62 -20.86
CA HIS A 621 -13.87 12.01 -21.09
C HIS A 621 -14.01 12.44 -22.56
N GLY A 622 -14.12 11.48 -23.49
CA GLY A 622 -14.46 11.74 -24.90
C GLY A 622 -13.35 12.38 -25.74
N GLY A 623 -12.12 12.46 -25.22
CA GLY A 623 -10.91 12.85 -25.93
C GLY A 623 -10.40 11.78 -26.92
N ASP A 624 -9.30 12.05 -27.61
CA ASP A 624 -8.85 11.23 -28.76
C ASP A 624 -8.31 9.85 -28.37
N ALA A 625 -7.99 9.62 -27.10
CA ALA A 625 -7.71 8.28 -26.54
C ALA A 625 -8.92 7.34 -26.56
N GLN A 626 -10.15 7.89 -26.57
CA GLN A 626 -11.42 7.13 -26.47
C GLN A 626 -12.18 7.06 -27.81
N GLN A 627 -11.50 7.35 -28.91
CA GLN A 627 -12.10 7.48 -30.24
C GLN A 627 -11.39 6.60 -31.26
N PHE A 628 -12.19 5.86 -32.03
CA PHE A 628 -11.74 4.78 -32.89
C PHE A 628 -12.40 4.84 -34.26
N LYS A 629 -11.79 4.22 -35.26
CA LYS A 629 -12.30 4.19 -36.63
C LYS A 629 -12.23 2.78 -37.22
N ALA A 630 -13.36 2.28 -37.69
CA ALA A 630 -13.44 0.99 -38.38
C ALA A 630 -13.03 1.16 -39.84
N LEU A 631 -11.99 0.42 -40.24
CA LEU A 631 -11.54 0.30 -41.61
C LEU A 631 -11.89 -1.12 -42.09
N ALA A 632 -12.65 -1.24 -43.18
CA ALA A 632 -13.02 -2.56 -43.70
C ALA A 632 -11.82 -3.29 -44.31
N VAL A 633 -11.73 -4.60 -44.10
CA VAL A 633 -10.68 -5.44 -44.69
C VAL A 633 -11.08 -5.83 -46.12
N ASN A 634 -10.33 -5.35 -47.11
CA ASN A 634 -10.58 -5.63 -48.52
C ASN A 634 -10.65 -7.16 -48.78
N GLY A 635 -11.77 -7.62 -49.35
CA GLY A 635 -12.01 -9.03 -49.66
C GLY A 635 -12.61 -9.86 -48.53
N ALA A 636 -12.86 -9.29 -47.33
CA ALA A 636 -13.45 -10.00 -46.20
C ALA A 636 -14.76 -9.33 -45.72
N SER A 637 -15.88 -10.05 -45.82
CA SER A 637 -17.18 -9.58 -45.33
C SER A 637 -17.19 -9.43 -43.80
N ASN A 638 -17.85 -8.39 -43.29
CA ASN A 638 -18.03 -8.08 -41.86
C ASN A 638 -16.74 -8.09 -41.00
N THR A 639 -15.58 -7.84 -41.62
CA THR A 639 -14.27 -7.87 -40.95
C THR A 639 -13.62 -6.49 -41.01
N TYR A 640 -13.17 -6.00 -39.86
CA TYR A 640 -12.72 -4.63 -39.65
C TYR A 640 -11.38 -4.55 -38.92
N VAL A 641 -10.70 -3.44 -39.09
CA VAL A 641 -9.53 -3.03 -38.30
C VAL A 641 -9.96 -1.82 -37.48
N ILE A 642 -9.72 -1.86 -36.16
CA ILE A 642 -10.07 -0.78 -35.24
C ILE A 642 -8.84 0.11 -35.07
N ALA A 643 -8.82 1.24 -35.78
CA ALA A 643 -7.71 2.20 -35.76
C ALA A 643 -7.91 3.28 -34.68
N THR A 644 -6.84 3.69 -33.99
CA THR A 644 -6.92 4.65 -32.88
C THR A 644 -6.82 6.10 -33.38
N LYS A 645 -7.61 7.03 -32.80
CA LYS A 645 -7.58 8.45 -33.20
C LYS A 645 -6.30 9.16 -32.71
N CYS A 646 -5.84 8.85 -31.49
CA CYS A 646 -4.58 9.37 -30.96
C CYS A 646 -3.36 9.04 -31.83
N SER A 647 -3.37 7.92 -32.58
CA SER A 647 -2.29 7.56 -33.53
C SER A 647 -2.45 8.14 -34.94
N ASN A 648 -3.40 9.05 -35.15
CA ASN A 648 -3.82 9.53 -36.47
C ASN A 648 -4.11 8.37 -37.45
N THR A 649 -4.75 7.31 -36.94
CA THR A 649 -5.07 6.04 -37.64
C THR A 649 -3.85 5.26 -38.17
N THR A 650 -2.67 5.41 -37.57
CA THR A 650 -1.48 4.61 -37.92
C THR A 650 -1.39 3.29 -37.13
N LYS A 651 -1.95 3.25 -35.92
CA LYS A 651 -1.96 2.10 -35.00
C LYS A 651 -3.39 1.60 -34.77
N VAL A 652 -3.48 0.32 -34.43
CA VAL A 652 -4.71 -0.47 -34.44
C VAL A 652 -4.74 -1.45 -33.27
N PHE A 653 -5.94 -1.93 -32.89
CA PHE A 653 -6.11 -2.93 -31.84
C PHE A 653 -5.45 -4.26 -32.25
N ASP A 654 -4.44 -4.71 -31.49
CA ASP A 654 -3.60 -5.88 -31.75
C ASP A 654 -3.63 -6.84 -30.55
N VAL A 655 -3.96 -8.11 -30.79
CA VAL A 655 -3.83 -9.18 -29.80
C VAL A 655 -2.37 -9.62 -29.67
N TYR A 656 -1.80 -9.42 -28.49
CA TYR A 656 -0.35 -9.50 -28.24
C TYR A 656 0.31 -10.76 -28.81
N GLY A 657 1.33 -10.56 -29.63
CA GLY A 657 2.16 -11.63 -30.19
C GLY A 657 1.39 -12.65 -31.04
N ARG A 658 0.20 -12.31 -31.53
CA ARG A 658 -0.74 -13.20 -32.25
C ARG A 658 -1.20 -14.42 -31.45
N ARG A 659 -1.15 -14.35 -30.11
CA ARG A 659 -1.58 -15.44 -29.23
C ARG A 659 -3.10 -15.65 -29.28
N THR A 660 -3.55 -16.82 -28.81
CA THR A 660 -4.96 -17.24 -28.82
C THR A 660 -5.47 -17.74 -27.46
N ALA A 661 -4.67 -17.59 -26.40
CA ALA A 661 -5.05 -17.93 -25.04
C ALA A 661 -6.01 -16.89 -24.45
N ASP A 662 -6.84 -17.30 -23.49
CA ASP A 662 -7.60 -16.35 -22.65
C ASP A 662 -6.62 -15.56 -21.76
N GLY A 663 -6.97 -14.32 -21.44
CA GLY A 663 -6.06 -13.41 -20.72
C GLY A 663 -4.90 -12.88 -21.60
N THR A 664 -4.93 -13.10 -22.92
CA THR A 664 -3.97 -12.43 -23.81
C THR A 664 -4.35 -10.96 -23.94
N ASN A 665 -3.43 -10.07 -23.58
CA ASN A 665 -3.64 -8.63 -23.63
C ASN A 665 -3.93 -8.11 -25.05
N VAL A 666 -4.71 -7.01 -25.14
CA VAL A 666 -4.91 -6.23 -26.36
C VAL A 666 -4.25 -4.86 -26.19
N MET A 667 -3.41 -4.48 -27.16
CA MET A 667 -2.64 -3.24 -27.16
C MET A 667 -2.84 -2.51 -28.49
N GLN A 668 -2.43 -1.24 -28.60
CA GLN A 668 -2.28 -0.67 -29.94
C GLN A 668 -0.91 -1.04 -30.53
N TRP A 669 -0.91 -1.39 -31.82
CA TRP A 669 0.31 -1.64 -32.58
C TRP A 669 0.18 -1.10 -34.01
N GLN A 670 1.31 -0.75 -34.64
CA GLN A 670 1.38 -0.35 -36.05
C GLN A 670 0.60 -1.33 -36.95
N TYR A 671 -0.17 -0.82 -37.92
CA TYR A 671 -0.91 -1.72 -38.81
C TYR A 671 0.03 -2.62 -39.64
N THR A 672 -0.23 -3.93 -39.61
CA THR A 672 0.49 -4.97 -40.37
C THR A 672 -0.41 -5.82 -41.26
N GLY A 673 -1.74 -5.66 -41.17
CA GLY A 673 -2.72 -6.48 -41.90
C GLY A 673 -2.91 -7.89 -41.37
N ALA A 674 -2.18 -8.31 -40.33
CA ALA A 674 -2.28 -9.65 -39.77
C ALA A 674 -3.62 -9.91 -39.05
N ALA A 675 -4.08 -11.16 -39.04
CA ALA A 675 -5.40 -11.54 -38.50
C ALA A 675 -5.59 -11.24 -36.99
N ASN A 676 -4.51 -11.06 -36.23
CA ASN A 676 -4.58 -10.65 -34.81
C ASN A 676 -4.95 -9.16 -34.64
N GLN A 677 -4.94 -8.38 -35.72
CA GLN A 677 -5.39 -6.98 -35.79
C GLN A 677 -6.78 -6.83 -36.43
N GLN A 678 -7.44 -7.94 -36.77
CA GLN A 678 -8.72 -7.96 -37.47
C GLN A 678 -9.83 -8.43 -36.52
N TRP A 679 -10.99 -7.78 -36.62
CA TRP A 679 -12.09 -7.87 -35.66
C TRP A 679 -13.44 -7.94 -36.37
N ILE A 680 -14.35 -8.75 -35.82
CA ILE A 680 -15.73 -8.93 -36.28
C ILE A 680 -16.65 -8.35 -35.20
N PHE A 681 -17.63 -7.55 -35.62
CA PHE A 681 -18.65 -6.98 -34.74
C PHE A 681 -19.92 -7.84 -34.82
N GLU A 682 -20.31 -8.43 -33.70
CA GLU A 682 -21.44 -9.37 -33.58
C GLU A 682 -22.53 -8.76 -32.69
N PRO A 683 -23.71 -8.39 -33.22
CA PRO A 683 -24.75 -7.71 -32.44
C PRO A 683 -25.24 -8.50 -31.21
N VAL A 684 -25.40 -7.82 -30.08
CA VAL A 684 -26.01 -8.40 -28.88
C VAL A 684 -27.53 -8.45 -29.08
N ASN A 685 -28.02 -9.64 -29.44
CA ASN A 685 -29.37 -9.99 -29.90
C ASN A 685 -29.62 -9.77 -31.40
N GLY A 686 -30.26 -10.77 -32.02
CA GLY A 686 -30.39 -10.89 -33.47
C GLY A 686 -31.47 -10.01 -34.11
N GLN A 687 -31.22 -8.71 -34.22
CA GLN A 687 -31.93 -7.84 -35.17
C GLN A 687 -31.05 -7.56 -36.40
N SER A 688 -31.51 -8.02 -37.57
CA SER A 688 -30.98 -7.59 -38.86
C SER A 688 -31.29 -6.11 -39.12
N ALA A 689 -30.35 -5.38 -39.71
CA ALA A 689 -30.46 -3.94 -39.90
C ALA A 689 -31.57 -3.53 -40.89
N GLN A 690 -32.43 -2.58 -40.50
CA GLN A 690 -32.84 -1.38 -41.26
C GLN A 690 -33.69 -0.41 -40.37
N PRO A 691 -33.99 0.85 -40.77
CA PRO A 691 -33.80 1.97 -39.84
C PRO A 691 -35.01 2.92 -39.57
N THR A 692 -34.73 3.92 -38.72
CA THR A 692 -35.38 5.26 -38.53
C THR A 692 -36.45 5.48 -37.44
N ALA A 693 -36.55 6.76 -37.05
CA ALA A 693 -37.60 7.47 -36.31
C ALA A 693 -37.54 7.61 -34.76
N ARG A 694 -37.55 8.88 -34.34
CA ARG A 694 -37.74 9.51 -33.00
C ARG A 694 -39.04 10.35 -33.12
N PRO A 695 -39.92 10.65 -32.11
CA PRO A 695 -39.60 11.02 -30.70
C PRO A 695 -40.58 10.69 -29.52
N THR A 696 -40.12 10.99 -28.29
CA THR A 696 -40.82 11.60 -27.10
C THR A 696 -41.90 10.88 -26.25
N SER A 697 -41.68 10.91 -24.92
CA SER A 697 -42.49 11.56 -23.84
C SER A 697 -42.73 10.76 -22.52
N ARG A 698 -42.72 11.50 -21.39
CA ARG A 698 -43.08 11.17 -19.97
C ARG A 698 -44.58 11.52 -19.73
N PRO A 699 -45.23 11.34 -18.54
CA PRO A 699 -44.75 11.03 -17.16
C PRO A 699 -45.33 9.66 -16.64
N THR A 700 -45.71 9.31 -15.39
CA THR A 700 -45.97 9.99 -14.08
C THR A 700 -45.85 8.99 -12.89
N ALA A 701 -45.93 9.48 -11.64
CA ALA A 701 -46.15 8.70 -10.39
C ALA A 701 -47.66 8.67 -10.01
N THR A 702 -48.19 8.20 -8.86
CA THR A 702 -47.78 8.14 -7.41
C THR A 702 -48.88 7.29 -6.65
N PRO A 703 -49.00 7.14 -5.30
CA PRO A 703 -48.16 7.50 -4.13
C PRO A 703 -47.96 6.37 -3.06
N LYS A 704 -47.38 6.72 -1.90
CA LYS A 704 -47.12 5.90 -0.69
C LYS A 704 -47.39 6.74 0.60
N PRO A 705 -47.80 6.15 1.74
CA PRO A 705 -47.66 6.73 3.09
C PRO A 705 -46.71 5.94 4.04
N THR A 706 -46.35 6.34 5.28
CA THR A 706 -45.89 7.62 5.88
C THR A 706 -45.31 7.33 7.29
N ALA A 707 -44.18 7.93 7.70
CA ALA A 707 -43.76 8.13 9.12
C ALA A 707 -42.63 9.18 9.19
N THR A 708 -42.75 10.37 9.83
CA THR A 708 -42.69 10.77 11.27
C THR A 708 -41.27 11.09 11.79
N GLN A 709 -41.08 12.23 12.49
CA GLN A 709 -39.78 12.85 12.86
C GLN A 709 -39.58 13.10 14.38
N LYS A 710 -38.35 13.49 14.78
CA LYS A 710 -37.93 14.12 16.06
C LYS A 710 -36.92 15.27 15.76
N PRO A 711 -36.51 16.16 16.72
CA PRO A 711 -36.21 17.58 16.42
C PRO A 711 -34.72 17.97 16.42
N ALA A 712 -34.43 19.24 16.14
CA ALA A 712 -33.09 19.82 15.92
C ALA A 712 -32.76 21.03 16.85
N ASP A 713 -31.52 21.53 16.75
CA ASP A 713 -30.93 22.69 17.47
C ASP A 713 -30.08 23.54 16.47
N PRO A 714 -29.69 24.82 16.72
CA PRO A 714 -30.10 25.85 15.77
C PRO A 714 -29.05 26.94 15.42
N THR A 715 -28.34 26.79 14.29
CA THR A 715 -27.50 27.86 13.72
C THR A 715 -27.50 27.90 12.18
N LYS A 716 -28.60 28.34 11.55
CA LYS A 716 -28.64 28.74 10.13
C LYS A 716 -29.67 29.85 9.90
N ALA A 717 -29.31 30.85 9.09
CA ALA A 717 -30.25 31.85 8.60
C ALA A 717 -31.27 31.20 7.62
N PRO A 718 -32.51 31.72 7.52
CA PRO A 718 -33.56 31.07 6.73
C PRO A 718 -33.27 31.14 5.21
N GLN A 719 -32.75 30.05 4.66
CA GLN A 719 -32.63 29.83 3.22
C GLN A 719 -33.72 28.87 2.74
N THR A 720 -34.16 29.02 1.50
CA THR A 720 -35.37 28.38 0.98
C THR A 720 -35.15 26.91 0.62
N SER A 721 -35.53 26.01 1.53
CA SER A 721 -35.47 24.54 1.40
C SER A 721 -36.48 23.99 0.38
N GLY A 722 -36.21 24.26 -0.89
CA GLY A 722 -36.99 23.76 -2.02
C GLY A 722 -37.16 22.24 -1.97
N LYS A 723 -38.42 21.78 -2.05
CA LYS A 723 -38.80 20.36 -2.23
C LYS A 723 -38.45 19.41 -1.07
N GLY A 724 -38.21 19.91 0.15
CA GLY A 724 -37.93 19.05 1.31
C GLY A 724 -36.51 18.49 1.34
N MET A 725 -35.57 19.16 0.67
CA MET A 725 -34.14 18.89 0.72
C MET A 725 -33.45 19.90 1.64
N ASP A 726 -32.40 19.47 2.33
CA ASP A 726 -31.58 20.31 3.23
C ASP A 726 -30.07 20.04 3.00
N LEU A 727 -29.22 20.97 3.44
CA LEU A 727 -27.77 20.90 3.26
C LEU A 727 -27.04 21.19 4.58
N ASP A 728 -26.29 20.19 5.07
CA ASP A 728 -25.19 20.44 5.99
C ASP A 728 -23.86 20.57 5.25
N TYR A 729 -22.95 21.35 5.82
CA TYR A 729 -21.58 21.43 5.36
C TYR A 729 -20.65 21.82 6.50
N SER A 730 -19.38 21.43 6.38
CA SER A 730 -18.27 21.93 7.20
C SER A 730 -17.18 22.49 6.27
N ILE A 731 -16.52 23.55 6.72
CA ILE A 731 -15.42 24.21 6.00
C ILE A 731 -14.14 23.95 6.80
N ASN A 732 -13.10 23.48 6.13
CA ASN A 732 -11.73 23.42 6.63
C ASN A 732 -10.88 24.38 5.80
N ASP A 733 -10.51 25.54 6.36
CA ASP A 733 -9.75 26.61 5.70
C ASP A 733 -8.33 26.69 6.26
N TRP A 734 -7.34 26.55 5.38
CA TRP A 734 -5.91 26.65 5.70
C TRP A 734 -5.24 27.86 5.02
N GLY A 735 -6.04 28.83 4.56
CA GLY A 735 -5.64 30.17 4.11
C GLY A 735 -5.11 30.29 2.68
N SER A 736 -4.29 29.33 2.23
CA SER A 736 -3.94 29.21 0.81
C SER A 736 -5.04 28.49 -0.01
N GLY A 737 -5.91 27.75 0.68
CA GLY A 737 -7.07 27.08 0.14
C GLY A 737 -7.93 26.48 1.25
N TYR A 738 -8.99 25.79 0.85
CA TYR A 738 -9.93 25.16 1.75
C TYR A 738 -10.57 23.92 1.13
N GLN A 739 -11.11 23.08 2.01
CA GLN A 739 -12.03 22.00 1.68
C GLN A 739 -13.41 22.34 2.25
N VAL A 740 -14.47 22.06 1.49
CA VAL A 740 -15.83 21.99 2.03
C VAL A 740 -16.34 20.57 1.86
N SER A 741 -16.75 19.95 2.97
CA SER A 741 -17.48 18.67 2.97
C SER A 741 -18.97 18.97 3.06
N LEU A 742 -19.81 18.40 2.19
CA LEU A 742 -21.22 18.72 2.03
C LEU A 742 -22.11 17.47 2.12
N LYS A 743 -23.15 17.54 2.96
CA LYS A 743 -24.16 16.50 3.19
C LYS A 743 -25.52 16.97 2.70
N VAL A 744 -25.98 16.41 1.59
CA VAL A 744 -27.32 16.64 1.04
C VAL A 744 -28.30 15.68 1.69
N LYS A 745 -29.32 16.20 2.38
CA LYS A 745 -30.34 15.43 3.11
C LYS A 745 -31.66 15.44 2.36
N ASN A 746 -32.36 14.31 2.39
CA ASN A 746 -33.77 14.21 2.02
C ASN A 746 -34.62 14.22 3.31
N MET A 747 -35.19 15.38 3.64
CA MET A 747 -36.03 15.56 4.83
C MET A 747 -37.49 15.12 4.62
N GLY A 748 -37.82 14.64 3.41
CA GLY A 748 -39.16 14.19 3.02
C GLY A 748 -39.44 12.71 3.29
N ASN A 749 -40.73 12.35 3.25
CA ASN A 749 -41.23 11.00 3.56
C ASN A 749 -41.11 9.98 2.40
N THR A 750 -40.52 10.38 1.27
CA THR A 750 -40.37 9.59 0.04
C THR A 750 -38.95 9.72 -0.51
N ALA A 751 -38.42 8.68 -1.15
CA ALA A 751 -37.11 8.73 -1.78
C ALA A 751 -37.08 9.77 -2.93
N VAL A 752 -35.97 10.49 -3.03
CA VAL A 752 -35.67 11.47 -4.08
C VAL A 752 -34.67 10.82 -5.02
N SER A 753 -35.09 10.51 -6.25
CA SER A 753 -34.30 9.70 -7.21
C SER A 753 -33.16 10.45 -7.92
N SER A 754 -33.21 11.78 -7.91
CA SER A 754 -32.11 12.67 -8.26
C SER A 754 -32.32 14.03 -7.60
N TRP A 755 -31.23 14.70 -7.26
CA TRP A 755 -31.20 16.03 -6.66
C TRP A 755 -30.37 16.99 -7.51
N THR A 756 -30.51 18.30 -7.29
CA THR A 756 -29.64 19.31 -7.88
C THR A 756 -29.50 20.45 -6.89
N LEU A 757 -28.26 20.75 -6.54
CA LEU A 757 -27.88 21.76 -5.57
C LEU A 757 -27.18 22.91 -6.31
N LYS A 758 -27.43 24.15 -5.92
CA LYS A 758 -26.75 25.32 -6.47
C LYS A 758 -26.06 26.07 -5.35
N LEU A 759 -24.75 26.26 -5.46
CA LEU A 759 -23.93 27.07 -4.54
C LEU A 759 -23.51 28.36 -5.23
N LYS A 760 -23.51 29.50 -4.51
CA LYS A 760 -23.08 30.79 -5.06
C LYS A 760 -21.56 30.89 -5.27
N LYS A 761 -21.16 31.41 -6.43
CA LYS A 761 -19.76 31.73 -6.77
C LYS A 761 -19.18 32.95 -6.04
N SER A 762 -20.03 33.79 -5.46
CA SER A 762 -19.59 34.89 -4.58
C SER A 762 -19.07 34.38 -3.23
N ASP A 763 -19.46 33.16 -2.86
CA ASP A 763 -19.29 32.64 -1.49
C ASP A 763 -18.20 31.54 -1.46
N ILE A 764 -17.96 30.87 -2.59
CA ILE A 764 -16.91 29.86 -2.82
C ILE A 764 -16.41 29.89 -4.26
N ASN A 765 -15.24 29.31 -4.48
CA ASN A 765 -14.73 28.83 -5.77
C ASN A 765 -14.56 27.29 -5.71
N VAL A 766 -14.39 26.65 -6.86
CA VAL A 766 -14.16 25.20 -6.96
C VAL A 766 -12.98 24.92 -7.88
N ALA A 767 -11.90 24.38 -7.32
CA ALA A 767 -10.74 23.88 -8.05
C ALA A 767 -10.83 22.37 -8.31
N SER A 768 -11.41 21.60 -7.39
CA SER A 768 -11.69 20.17 -7.55
C SER A 768 -12.93 19.73 -6.76
N SER A 769 -13.48 18.56 -7.10
CA SER A 769 -14.65 17.97 -6.44
C SER A 769 -14.71 16.46 -6.62
N TRP A 770 -15.22 15.73 -5.63
CA TRP A 770 -15.48 14.29 -5.72
C TRP A 770 -16.96 13.97 -5.45
N ASN A 771 -17.41 12.76 -5.79
CA ASN A 771 -18.78 12.26 -5.65
C ASN A 771 -19.89 13.05 -6.41
N VAL A 772 -19.58 14.12 -7.13
CA VAL A 772 -20.54 14.93 -7.89
C VAL A 772 -20.01 15.35 -9.26
N THR A 773 -20.93 15.75 -10.14
CA THR A 773 -20.62 16.57 -11.33
C THR A 773 -21.00 18.02 -11.07
N ILE A 774 -20.08 18.95 -11.30
CA ILE A 774 -20.30 20.39 -11.15
C ILE A 774 -20.27 21.08 -12.52
N LYS A 775 -21.20 22.01 -12.74
CA LYS A 775 -21.27 22.86 -13.94
C LYS A 775 -21.54 24.31 -13.55
N GLU A 776 -20.89 25.25 -14.21
CA GLU A 776 -21.16 26.66 -13.98
C GLU A 776 -22.42 27.15 -14.72
N SER A 777 -23.22 27.98 -14.07
CA SER A 777 -24.42 28.61 -14.65
C SER A 777 -24.66 29.98 -14.01
N GLY A 778 -24.25 31.03 -14.71
CA GLY A 778 -24.28 32.40 -14.17
C GLY A 778 -23.49 32.52 -12.86
N GLU A 779 -24.12 33.06 -11.83
CA GLU A 779 -23.57 33.27 -10.49
C GLU A 779 -23.46 31.98 -9.63
N TYR A 780 -23.82 30.81 -10.17
CA TYR A 780 -23.89 29.56 -9.41
C TYR A 780 -23.01 28.45 -9.98
N TYR A 781 -22.46 27.63 -9.06
CA TYR A 781 -22.08 26.25 -9.34
C TYR A 781 -23.32 25.36 -9.21
N VAL A 782 -23.71 24.71 -10.28
CA VAL A 782 -24.80 23.73 -10.33
C VAL A 782 -24.20 22.35 -10.14
N ILE A 783 -24.51 21.74 -9.00
CA ILE A 783 -23.98 20.46 -8.53
C ILE A 783 -25.06 19.39 -8.72
N THR A 784 -24.68 18.31 -9.39
CA THR A 784 -25.54 17.17 -9.70
C THR A 784 -24.88 15.86 -9.25
N PRO A 785 -25.66 14.88 -8.76
CA PRO A 785 -25.14 13.59 -8.32
C PRO A 785 -24.53 12.77 -9.45
N LEU A 786 -23.68 11.82 -9.07
CA LEU A 786 -23.32 10.67 -9.90
C LEU A 786 -24.44 9.61 -9.80
N SER A 787 -24.46 8.65 -10.73
CA SER A 787 -25.54 7.66 -10.83
C SER A 787 -25.76 6.80 -9.58
N TRP A 788 -24.76 6.70 -8.69
CA TRP A 788 -24.80 5.90 -7.47
C TRP A 788 -25.24 6.69 -6.22
N ASN A 789 -25.22 8.03 -6.23
CA ASN A 789 -25.71 8.88 -5.12
C ASN A 789 -26.87 9.81 -5.52
N SER A 790 -27.48 9.61 -6.69
CA SER A 790 -28.66 10.38 -7.09
C SER A 790 -29.90 10.04 -6.26
N ASN A 791 -30.07 8.77 -5.89
CA ASN A 791 -31.21 8.31 -5.11
C ASN A 791 -30.95 8.40 -3.60
N ILE A 792 -31.59 9.38 -2.93
CA ILE A 792 -31.57 9.51 -1.48
C ILE A 792 -32.89 8.99 -0.88
N PRO A 793 -32.88 7.96 -0.01
CA PRO A 793 -34.09 7.47 0.64
C PRO A 793 -34.71 8.53 1.58
N ALA A 794 -35.96 8.34 1.98
CA ALA A 794 -36.64 9.22 2.94
C ALA A 794 -35.87 9.28 4.27
N GLY A 795 -35.56 10.48 4.77
CA GLY A 795 -34.70 10.69 5.94
C GLY A 795 -33.21 10.38 5.72
N GLY A 796 -32.82 9.97 4.52
CA GLY A 796 -31.43 9.68 4.17
C GLY A 796 -30.61 10.91 3.80
N SER A 797 -29.32 10.72 3.60
CA SER A 797 -28.41 11.76 3.07
C SER A 797 -27.29 11.14 2.23
N VAL A 798 -26.63 11.96 1.41
CA VAL A 798 -25.41 11.60 0.67
C VAL A 798 -24.35 12.67 0.85
N GLU A 799 -23.09 12.27 0.79
CA GLU A 799 -21.94 13.14 1.02
C GLU A 799 -21.04 13.30 -0.20
N PHE A 800 -20.55 14.51 -0.38
CA PHE A 800 -19.57 14.89 -1.39
C PHE A 800 -18.68 16.00 -0.84
N GLY A 801 -17.65 16.40 -1.58
CA GLY A 801 -16.86 17.57 -1.22
C GLY A 801 -16.22 18.26 -2.40
N ILE A 802 -15.68 19.44 -2.09
CA ILE A 802 -15.01 20.36 -3.00
C ILE A 802 -13.76 20.91 -2.33
N CYS A 803 -12.74 21.22 -3.12
CA CYS A 803 -11.62 22.05 -2.69
C CYS A 803 -11.56 23.33 -3.52
N GLY A 804 -11.18 24.44 -2.89
CA GLY A 804 -11.00 25.75 -3.50
C GLY A 804 -9.73 26.44 -3.01
N SER A 805 -9.36 27.55 -3.64
CA SER A 805 -8.17 28.35 -3.31
C SER A 805 -8.51 29.67 -2.60
N GLY A 806 -7.56 30.20 -1.83
CA GLY A 806 -7.78 31.37 -0.96
C GLY A 806 -8.71 31.04 0.22
N HIS A 807 -9.55 31.99 0.61
CA HIS A 807 -10.54 31.85 1.68
C HIS A 807 -11.98 31.74 1.13
N PRO A 808 -12.85 30.92 1.71
CA PRO A 808 -14.29 30.91 1.43
C PRO A 808 -15.04 31.95 2.29
N SER A 809 -16.29 32.23 1.94
CA SER A 809 -17.23 32.92 2.84
C SER A 809 -17.51 32.06 4.08
N SER A 810 -17.68 32.72 5.24
CA SER A 810 -18.11 32.08 6.50
C SER A 810 -19.53 31.49 6.44
N SER A 811 -20.29 31.78 5.38
CA SER A 811 -21.51 31.05 5.03
C SER A 811 -21.68 30.94 3.52
N ILE A 812 -22.06 29.75 3.05
CA ILE A 812 -22.30 29.43 1.64
C ILE A 812 -23.80 29.54 1.37
N GLY A 813 -24.21 30.45 0.49
CA GLY A 813 -25.58 30.58 0.03
C GLY A 813 -25.95 29.50 -0.99
N TYR A 814 -27.04 28.79 -0.73
CA TYR A 814 -27.44 27.64 -1.55
C TYR A 814 -28.94 27.57 -1.85
N THR A 815 -29.29 26.85 -2.93
CA THR A 815 -30.68 26.47 -3.26
C THR A 815 -30.75 25.08 -3.87
N PHE A 816 -31.85 24.36 -3.65
CA PHE A 816 -32.18 23.13 -4.39
C PHE A 816 -33.16 23.43 -5.52
N SER A 817 -33.03 22.74 -6.66
CA SER A 817 -33.85 22.95 -7.87
C SER A 817 -34.42 21.68 -8.46
#